data_AF-E2PWB8-F1
#
_entry.id   AF-E2PWB8-F1
#
_cell.length_a   1.000
_cell.length_b   1.000
_cell.length_c   1.000
_cell.angle_alpha   90.00
_cell.angle_beta   90.00
_cell.angle_gamma   90.00
#
_symmetry.space_group_name_H-M   'P 1'
#
loop_
_entity.id
_entity.type
_entity.pdbx_description
1 polymer ?
#
loop_
_entity_poly.entity_id
_entity_poly.type
_entity_poly.pdbx_seq_one_letter_code
_entity_poly.pdbx_strand_id
1 'polypeptide(L)'
;MAAPADPGCPPLGCRKPPRTAAGGTVGLENGGDPMKISFLIHNIYGLGGTNRTTINLATAMADHHEVEIVSVLRDRDTTLFPIDPRVRVVPLVDTRSEEHAAARDTPAEIFPTSETRYRQYSALCDRKVAEYFKKAKPDVAIGTRPGMNVYVAALTEEHTLRIGQEHVTLASHPEPLRAELRAHYPRLDGFVTVSEADADNYRAQMKIPGLPVLSIPNSVPEPLVAPGTGRPKTVVAAGRLAVVKRYDDLVRAFAKVAAEHPDWDLRIYGDGSQRAKLRKLINELGLFHQVHLMGLASPIEAEWVKGSIAAVTSESESFGMTIVEAMRCGVPVVSTDCPLGPREIIRDGKDGRLVPVGDTDAIAAALLDLIGDEKKRIAMGEAARRNAARFDPAAVAARYDELFEQLRKGRTSPVRRTLGGLRRLLKPRAAESAPAAAPAAPQPVKSAAAALVCLRSGAIDIRPTPESRPVGGTVLLERRGEKKAEQRVDTVSLPVRQSTAGQAAQLADGTPLQQDTWDFHLLRADGSRNRLRSRLVDNRLLVTDRPPVTTTPVTARTPYTTVDGYLALRVRRAPVHAETERVDVGDGRITVTCRLYGTTEAARSAVLRLRGGAELAIELPCATLPDGAVRFTVDTGAPAAHRFAEQDLWDLYLNVDGVSAPVRVGAWFGDVKDRKDVHVYPITVIEETSRGRARVRPYYTVHNDLSVNVVDLPPADA
;
A
#
# COMPACT_ATOMS: atom_id res chain seq x y z
N MET A 1 -49.10 35.88 23.30
CA MET A 1 -49.00 37.22 22.67
C MET A 1 -48.27 37.06 21.36
N ALA A 2 -48.85 37.58 20.30
CA ALA A 2 -48.40 37.41 18.92
C ALA A 2 -47.57 38.63 18.45
N ALA A 3 -46.74 38.34 17.43
CA ALA A 3 -46.14 39.23 16.42
C ALA A 3 -44.90 40.07 16.81
N PRO A 4 -44.04 40.50 15.84
CA PRO A 4 -44.14 40.33 14.37
C PRO A 4 -42.90 39.75 13.66
N ALA A 5 -43.13 39.36 12.41
CA ALA A 5 -42.14 39.00 11.39
C ALA A 5 -41.67 40.25 10.62
N ASP A 6 -40.43 40.23 10.13
CA ASP A 6 -39.94 41.12 9.07
C ASP A 6 -38.99 40.34 8.11
N PRO A 7 -38.94 40.64 6.80
CA PRO A 7 -38.63 39.70 5.73
C PRO A 7 -37.29 39.93 5.02
N GLY A 8 -36.86 38.94 4.23
CA GLY A 8 -36.14 39.21 2.97
C GLY A 8 -34.72 38.67 2.84
N CYS A 9 -34.57 37.41 2.43
CA CYS A 9 -33.45 36.95 1.60
C CYS A 9 -33.92 35.72 0.78
N PRO A 10 -33.72 35.65 -0.55
CA PRO A 10 -34.36 34.65 -1.41
C PRO A 10 -33.70 33.26 -1.29
N PRO A 11 -34.45 32.15 -1.34
CA PRO A 11 -33.89 30.82 -1.28
C PRO A 11 -33.35 30.37 -2.66
N LEU A 12 -32.06 30.07 -2.72
CA LEU A 12 -31.47 29.28 -3.81
C LEU A 12 -32.09 27.87 -3.76
N GLY A 13 -32.81 27.52 -4.82
CA GLY A 13 -33.65 26.33 -4.89
C GLY A 13 -32.91 25.02 -4.63
N CYS A 14 -33.26 24.37 -3.51
CA CYS A 14 -33.04 22.94 -3.31
C CYS A 14 -33.88 22.15 -4.32
N ARG A 15 -33.24 21.59 -5.36
CA ARG A 15 -33.84 20.48 -6.11
C ARG A 15 -33.82 19.23 -5.22
N LYS A 16 -35.00 18.69 -4.92
CA LYS A 16 -35.20 17.41 -4.24
C LYS A 16 -34.49 16.28 -5.00
N PRO A 17 -33.93 15.26 -4.31
CA PRO A 17 -33.37 14.08 -4.97
C PRO A 17 -34.51 13.24 -5.57
N PRO A 18 -34.33 12.62 -6.75
CA PRO A 18 -35.35 11.75 -7.30
C PRO A 18 -35.44 10.45 -6.49
N ARG A 19 -36.68 9.99 -6.29
CA ARG A 19 -37.01 8.70 -5.68
C ARG A 19 -36.37 7.55 -6.48
N THR A 20 -35.66 6.68 -5.79
CA THR A 20 -35.09 5.44 -6.33
C THR A 20 -36.19 4.44 -6.67
N ALA A 21 -36.31 4.07 -7.95
CA ALA A 21 -36.96 2.85 -8.39
C ALA A 21 -35.88 1.86 -8.86
N ALA A 22 -36.08 0.59 -8.51
CA ALA A 22 -35.15 -0.50 -8.70
C ALA A 22 -34.91 -0.86 -10.17
N GLY A 23 -33.69 -1.32 -10.47
CA GLY A 23 -33.38 -2.20 -11.60
C GLY A 23 -33.45 -1.56 -13.00
N GLY A 24 -32.41 -0.82 -13.38
CA GLY A 24 -32.19 -0.42 -14.77
C GLY A 24 -30.79 0.13 -14.94
N THR A 25 -29.97 -0.54 -15.73
CA THR A 25 -28.68 -0.04 -16.23
C THR A 25 -28.93 1.24 -17.04
N VAL A 26 -28.63 2.40 -16.44
CA VAL A 26 -28.54 3.65 -17.19
C VAL A 26 -27.18 3.67 -17.86
N GLY A 27 -27.15 3.31 -19.16
CA GLY A 27 -26.02 3.62 -20.02
C GLY A 27 -25.92 5.13 -20.17
N LEU A 28 -24.78 5.70 -19.79
CA LEU A 28 -24.41 7.04 -20.19
C LEU A 28 -24.00 6.97 -21.67
N GLU A 29 -24.95 7.23 -22.58
CA GLU A 29 -24.65 7.51 -23.99
C GLU A 29 -24.04 8.92 -24.10
N ASN A 30 -22.81 9.07 -23.62
CA ASN A 30 -21.95 10.22 -23.90
C ASN A 30 -20.62 9.66 -24.43
N GLY A 31 -20.58 9.24 -25.69
CA GLY A 31 -19.35 8.73 -26.29
C GLY A 31 -19.14 9.37 -27.64
N GLY A 32 -18.26 10.37 -27.72
CA GLY A 32 -17.65 10.75 -28.99
C GLY A 32 -16.92 9.55 -29.63
N ASP A 33 -16.55 9.67 -30.91
CA ASP A 33 -15.89 8.57 -31.64
C ASP A 33 -14.69 8.01 -30.86
N PRO A 34 -14.54 6.66 -30.75
CA PRO A 34 -13.43 6.03 -30.05
C PRO A 34 -12.09 6.58 -30.53
N MET A 35 -11.23 6.98 -29.58
CA MET A 35 -9.91 7.56 -29.85
C MET A 35 -8.81 6.57 -29.53
N LYS A 36 -7.67 6.71 -30.22
CA LYS A 36 -6.42 6.10 -29.82
C LYS A 36 -5.65 7.01 -28.86
N ILE A 37 -5.49 6.57 -27.61
CA ILE A 37 -4.87 7.33 -26.53
C ILE A 37 -3.55 6.67 -26.10
N SER A 38 -2.48 7.45 -26.11
CA SER A 38 -1.15 7.00 -25.68
C SER A 38 -0.68 7.77 -24.44
N PHE A 39 -0.56 7.09 -23.31
CA PHE A 39 0.09 7.61 -22.11
C PHE A 39 1.59 7.38 -22.19
N LEU A 40 2.40 8.44 -22.18
CA LEU A 40 3.85 8.35 -22.14
C LEU A 40 4.34 8.46 -20.70
N ILE A 41 4.98 7.40 -20.20
CA ILE A 41 5.48 7.30 -18.82
C ILE A 41 6.94 6.89 -18.78
N HIS A 42 7.64 7.34 -17.73
CA HIS A 42 9.05 7.02 -17.51
C HIS A 42 9.30 5.51 -17.41
N ASN A 43 8.62 4.84 -16.49
CA ASN A 43 8.75 3.40 -16.25
C ASN A 43 7.51 2.85 -15.53
N ILE A 44 6.66 2.09 -16.23
CA ILE A 44 5.44 1.50 -15.66
C ILE A 44 5.70 0.28 -14.76
N TYR A 45 6.90 -0.30 -14.81
CA TYR A 45 7.26 -1.53 -14.10
C TYR A 45 7.58 -1.32 -12.61
N GLY A 46 7.80 -0.07 -12.18
CA GLY A 46 8.08 0.28 -10.78
C GLY A 46 6.84 0.47 -9.90
N LEU A 47 7.07 0.69 -8.60
CA LEU A 47 6.04 1.14 -7.64
C LEU A 47 6.06 2.67 -7.52
N GLY A 48 4.90 3.30 -7.72
CA GLY A 48 4.77 4.75 -7.55
C GLY A 48 3.34 5.25 -7.75
N GLY A 49 3.06 6.44 -7.22
CA GLY A 49 1.76 7.10 -7.35
C GLY A 49 1.39 7.37 -8.81
N THR A 50 2.35 7.88 -9.62
CA THR A 50 2.17 8.10 -11.06
C THR A 50 1.79 6.80 -11.78
N ASN A 51 2.50 5.70 -11.53
CA ASN A 51 2.18 4.41 -12.14
C ASN A 51 0.75 3.97 -11.79
N ARG A 52 0.36 4.06 -10.51
CA ARG A 52 -0.97 3.68 -10.03
C ARG A 52 -2.07 4.53 -10.66
N THR A 53 -1.94 5.86 -10.64
CA THR A 53 -2.98 6.75 -11.19
C THR A 53 -3.09 6.67 -12.72
N THR A 54 -1.96 6.53 -13.44
CA THR A 54 -1.98 6.30 -14.88
C THR A 54 -2.67 4.98 -15.24
N ILE A 55 -2.43 3.90 -14.49
CA ILE A 55 -3.13 2.63 -14.70
C ILE A 55 -4.63 2.79 -14.43
N ASN A 56 -5.02 3.41 -13.30
CA ASN A 56 -6.43 3.62 -12.96
C ASN A 56 -7.18 4.38 -14.07
N LEU A 57 -6.60 5.49 -14.55
CA LEU A 57 -7.18 6.31 -15.61
C LEU A 57 -7.21 5.58 -16.95
N ALA A 58 -6.11 4.93 -17.35
CA ALA A 58 -6.04 4.17 -18.59
C ALA A 58 -7.05 3.02 -18.62
N THR A 59 -7.22 2.31 -17.50
CA THR A 59 -8.22 1.24 -17.36
C THR A 59 -9.64 1.77 -17.53
N ALA A 60 -9.97 2.93 -16.93
CA ALA A 60 -11.29 3.53 -17.10
C ALA A 60 -11.54 4.02 -18.54
N MET A 61 -10.55 4.66 -19.17
CA MET A 61 -10.64 5.09 -20.56
C MET A 61 -10.77 3.93 -21.55
N ALA A 62 -10.25 2.74 -21.20
CA ALA A 62 -10.38 1.54 -22.03
C ALA A 62 -11.83 1.00 -22.13
N ASP A 63 -12.79 1.60 -21.41
CA ASP A 63 -14.21 1.33 -21.60
C ASP A 63 -14.76 1.95 -22.90
N HIS A 64 -14.14 3.03 -23.41
CA HIS A 64 -14.62 3.78 -24.58
C HIS A 64 -13.56 4.07 -25.64
N HIS A 65 -12.28 3.80 -25.35
CA HIS A 65 -11.14 4.17 -26.20
C HIS A 65 -10.13 3.03 -26.37
N GLU A 66 -9.32 3.10 -27.43
CA GLU A 66 -8.13 2.26 -27.57
C GLU A 66 -7.00 2.90 -26.77
N VAL A 67 -6.60 2.27 -25.67
CA VAL A 67 -5.63 2.87 -24.73
C VAL A 67 -4.34 2.06 -24.67
N GLU A 68 -3.21 2.77 -24.73
CA GLU A 68 -1.90 2.20 -24.48
C GLU A 68 -1.07 3.02 -23.49
N ILE A 69 -0.29 2.31 -22.67
CA ILE A 69 0.73 2.87 -21.79
C ILE A 69 2.10 2.58 -22.38
N VAL A 70 2.77 3.65 -22.79
CA VAL A 70 4.08 3.65 -23.43
C VAL A 70 5.13 3.93 -22.36
N SER A 71 5.84 2.87 -21.96
CA SER A 71 6.91 2.95 -20.96
C SER A 71 8.23 3.20 -21.66
N VAL A 72 8.86 4.36 -21.42
CA VAL A 72 10.15 4.66 -22.07
C VAL A 72 11.21 3.65 -21.64
N LEU A 73 11.30 3.35 -20.35
CA LEU A 73 12.23 2.37 -19.82
C LEU A 73 11.51 1.11 -19.34
N ARG A 74 12.19 -0.04 -19.46
CA ARG A 74 11.82 -1.32 -18.85
C ARG A 74 13.00 -1.86 -18.05
N ASP A 75 12.86 -1.88 -16.73
CA ASP A 75 13.86 -2.40 -15.80
C ASP A 75 13.48 -3.76 -15.18
N ARG A 76 12.28 -4.28 -15.49
CA ARG A 76 11.79 -5.58 -15.00
C ARG A 76 11.03 -6.36 -16.07
N ASP A 77 10.90 -7.68 -15.86
CA ASP A 77 10.10 -8.54 -16.73
C ASP A 77 8.61 -8.23 -16.65
N THR A 78 8.11 -7.99 -15.44
CA THR A 78 6.69 -7.87 -15.13
C THR A 78 6.42 -6.59 -14.33
N THR A 79 5.21 -6.06 -14.47
CA THR A 79 4.77 -4.88 -13.73
C THR A 79 4.42 -5.25 -12.29
N LEU A 80 4.69 -4.33 -11.36
CA LEU A 80 4.36 -4.53 -9.95
C LEU A 80 2.89 -4.24 -9.62
N PHE A 81 2.19 -3.52 -10.51
CA PHE A 81 0.74 -3.39 -10.48
C PHE A 81 0.12 -4.23 -11.60
N PRO A 82 -1.04 -4.87 -11.35
CA PRO A 82 -1.83 -5.48 -12.41
C PRO A 82 -2.34 -4.38 -13.36
N ILE A 83 -2.39 -4.69 -14.64
CA ILE A 83 -2.90 -3.80 -15.70
C ILE A 83 -4.04 -4.54 -16.40
N ASP A 84 -5.13 -3.82 -16.67
CA ASP A 84 -6.27 -4.35 -17.42
C ASP A 84 -5.80 -4.86 -18.80
N PRO A 85 -6.13 -6.11 -19.22
CA PRO A 85 -5.71 -6.67 -20.50
C PRO A 85 -6.11 -5.86 -21.73
N ARG A 86 -7.12 -4.98 -21.63
CA ARG A 86 -7.53 -4.06 -22.70
C ARG A 86 -6.54 -2.91 -22.90
N VAL A 87 -5.74 -2.60 -21.88
CA VAL A 87 -4.70 -1.57 -21.94
C VAL A 87 -3.40 -2.17 -22.41
N ARG A 88 -2.94 -1.76 -23.61
CA ARG A 88 -1.70 -2.26 -24.17
C ARG A 88 -0.49 -1.61 -23.49
N VAL A 89 0.51 -2.39 -23.08
CA VAL A 89 1.77 -1.86 -22.53
C VAL A 89 2.88 -1.97 -23.58
N VAL A 90 3.56 -0.86 -23.85
CA VAL A 90 4.60 -0.75 -24.88
C VAL A 90 5.92 -0.28 -24.26
N PRO A 91 6.87 -1.18 -23.97
CA PRO A 91 8.22 -0.79 -23.54
C PRO A 91 9.05 -0.32 -24.75
N LEU A 92 9.77 0.79 -24.63
CA LEU A 92 10.59 1.34 -25.71
C LEU A 92 12.08 0.99 -25.61
N VAL A 93 12.66 1.14 -24.42
CA VAL A 93 14.07 0.84 -24.13
C VAL A 93 14.15 -0.17 -22.99
N ASP A 94 14.63 -1.37 -23.31
CA ASP A 94 14.85 -2.42 -22.31
C ASP A 94 16.23 -2.24 -21.65
N THR A 95 16.25 -1.80 -20.40
CA THR A 95 17.51 -1.50 -19.70
C THR A 95 18.17 -2.74 -19.11
N ARG A 96 17.50 -3.90 -19.19
CA ARG A 96 18.00 -5.19 -18.72
C ARG A 96 18.78 -5.94 -19.79
N SER A 97 18.62 -5.54 -21.05
CA SER A 97 19.35 -6.11 -22.18
C SER A 97 20.69 -5.39 -22.36
N GLU A 98 21.75 -6.17 -22.55
CA GLU A 98 23.08 -5.65 -22.91
C GLU A 98 23.19 -5.28 -24.39
N GLU A 99 22.24 -5.71 -25.23
CA GLU A 99 22.21 -5.50 -26.69
C GLU A 99 22.34 -4.02 -27.08
N HIS A 100 21.86 -3.11 -26.23
CA HIS A 100 21.91 -1.66 -26.44
C HIS A 100 22.69 -0.91 -25.35
N ALA A 101 23.61 -1.56 -24.63
CA ALA A 101 24.41 -0.92 -23.58
C ALA A 101 25.16 0.32 -24.09
N ALA A 102 26.01 0.16 -25.10
CA ALA A 102 26.80 1.27 -25.67
C ALA A 102 25.92 2.41 -26.24
N ALA A 103 24.76 2.09 -26.82
CA ALA A 103 23.82 3.08 -27.35
C ALA A 103 23.11 3.90 -26.25
N ARG A 104 23.23 3.51 -24.97
CA ARG A 104 22.70 4.24 -23.82
C ARG A 104 23.71 5.22 -23.20
N ASP A 105 24.98 5.18 -23.61
CA ASP A 105 26.02 6.04 -23.05
C ASP A 105 26.00 7.47 -23.62
N THR A 106 25.35 7.66 -24.79
CA THR A 106 25.16 9.00 -25.37
C THR A 106 23.98 9.70 -24.70
N PRO A 107 24.15 10.86 -24.04
CA PRO A 107 23.07 11.57 -23.38
C PRO A 107 21.92 11.94 -24.33
N ALA A 108 20.72 12.12 -23.78
CA ALA A 108 19.57 12.61 -24.54
C ALA A 108 19.77 14.07 -24.99
N GLU A 109 19.29 14.41 -26.18
CA GLU A 109 19.32 15.75 -26.76
C GLU A 109 17.97 16.48 -26.61
N ILE A 110 16.87 15.73 -26.57
CA ILE A 110 15.50 16.27 -26.49
C ILE A 110 14.99 16.28 -25.05
N PHE A 111 15.38 15.28 -24.25
CA PHE A 111 14.97 15.22 -22.85
C PHE A 111 15.58 16.38 -22.04
N PRO A 112 14.80 17.09 -21.19
CA PRO A 112 15.32 18.29 -20.52
C PRO A 112 16.51 17.99 -19.62
N THR A 113 17.59 18.76 -19.82
CA THR A 113 18.86 18.53 -19.13
C THR A 113 18.80 18.87 -17.63
N SER A 114 17.94 19.83 -17.27
CA SER A 114 17.70 20.22 -15.87
C SER A 114 16.71 19.32 -15.14
N GLU A 115 16.18 18.27 -15.79
CA GLU A 115 15.27 17.34 -15.12
C GLU A 115 16.02 16.35 -14.21
N THR A 116 15.47 16.05 -13.04
CA THR A 116 16.11 15.15 -12.06
C THR A 116 16.45 13.76 -12.59
N ARG A 117 15.77 13.30 -13.66
CA ARG A 117 16.05 11.99 -14.27
C ARG A 117 16.86 12.06 -15.55
N TYR A 118 17.38 13.22 -15.96
CA TYR A 118 18.13 13.37 -17.21
C TYR A 118 19.20 12.30 -17.41
N ARG A 119 19.96 11.95 -16.36
CA ARG A 119 21.00 10.91 -16.40
C ARG A 119 20.50 9.48 -16.70
N GLN A 120 19.19 9.26 -16.69
CA GLN A 120 18.56 7.98 -17.04
C GLN A 120 18.11 7.95 -18.51
N TYR A 121 18.25 9.05 -19.25
CA TYR A 121 17.81 9.20 -20.62
C TYR A 121 19.02 9.39 -21.55
N SER A 122 18.91 8.77 -22.72
CA SER A 122 19.96 8.73 -23.73
C SER A 122 19.41 9.11 -25.11
N ALA A 123 20.29 9.37 -26.08
CA ALA A 123 19.89 9.58 -27.47
C ALA A 123 19.08 8.39 -28.05
N LEU A 124 19.31 7.17 -27.54
CA LEU A 124 18.46 6.01 -27.86
C LEU A 124 17.02 6.21 -27.37
N CYS A 125 16.82 6.77 -26.17
CA CYS A 125 15.48 7.05 -25.65
C CYS A 125 14.74 8.05 -26.56
N ASP A 126 15.40 9.16 -26.93
CA ASP A 126 14.84 10.16 -27.84
C ASP A 126 14.40 9.55 -29.16
N ARG A 127 15.30 8.77 -29.78
CA ARG A 127 15.02 8.07 -31.04
C ARG A 127 13.87 7.09 -30.92
N LYS A 128 13.83 6.27 -29.87
CA LYS A 128 12.77 5.26 -29.69
C LYS A 128 11.41 5.90 -29.43
N VAL A 129 11.35 7.01 -28.70
CA VAL A 129 10.12 7.78 -28.51
C VAL A 129 9.66 8.42 -29.83
N ALA A 130 10.60 8.99 -30.62
CA ALA A 130 10.30 9.56 -31.94
C ALA A 130 9.80 8.50 -32.93
N GLU A 131 10.48 7.35 -33.03
CA GLU A 131 10.08 6.19 -33.84
C GLU A 131 8.67 5.71 -33.48
N TYR A 132 8.38 5.61 -32.18
CA TYR A 132 7.09 5.22 -31.69
C TYR A 132 6.00 6.20 -32.12
N PHE A 133 6.13 7.50 -31.87
CA PHE A 133 5.08 8.47 -32.22
C PHE A 133 4.88 8.60 -33.74
N LYS A 134 5.95 8.48 -34.53
CA LYS A 134 5.88 8.45 -36.01
C LYS A 134 5.05 7.25 -36.53
N LYS A 135 5.13 6.11 -35.85
CA LYS A 135 4.41 4.88 -36.22
C LYS A 135 3.01 4.81 -35.63
N ALA A 136 2.86 5.15 -34.36
CA ALA A 136 1.62 4.94 -33.61
C ALA A 136 0.54 5.97 -33.96
N LYS A 137 0.93 7.22 -34.26
CA LYS A 137 0.05 8.34 -34.63
C LYS A 137 -1.24 8.40 -33.80
N PRO A 138 -1.15 8.56 -32.47
CA PRO A 138 -2.34 8.56 -31.63
C PRO A 138 -3.17 9.82 -31.85
N ASP A 139 -4.47 9.71 -31.61
CA ASP A 139 -5.39 10.85 -31.57
C ASP A 139 -5.06 11.77 -30.38
N VAL A 140 -4.67 11.17 -29.25
CA VAL A 140 -4.31 11.87 -28.02
C VAL A 140 -3.01 11.29 -27.45
N ALA A 141 -2.06 12.15 -27.12
CA ALA A 141 -0.83 11.79 -26.41
C ALA A 141 -0.76 12.55 -25.08
N ILE A 142 -0.58 11.82 -23.98
CA ILE A 142 -0.53 12.36 -22.62
C ILE A 142 0.85 12.08 -22.02
N GLY A 143 1.61 13.14 -21.75
CA GLY A 143 2.86 13.05 -20.98
C GLY A 143 2.55 13.07 -19.49
N THR A 144 3.28 12.31 -18.67
CA THR A 144 2.94 12.11 -17.24
C THR A 144 3.90 12.81 -16.26
N ARG A 145 4.82 13.64 -16.77
CA ARG A 145 5.87 14.36 -16.00
C ARG A 145 6.67 15.26 -16.94
N PRO A 146 7.56 16.17 -16.45
CA PRO A 146 8.18 17.21 -17.28
C PRO A 146 8.84 16.71 -18.57
N GLY A 147 9.76 15.75 -18.51
CA GLY A 147 10.41 15.23 -19.71
C GLY A 147 9.48 14.45 -20.64
N MET A 148 8.44 13.78 -20.12
CA MET A 148 7.42 13.14 -20.97
C MET A 148 6.55 14.19 -21.67
N ASN A 149 6.23 15.28 -20.98
CA ASN A 149 5.50 16.42 -21.54
C ASN A 149 6.31 17.07 -22.67
N VAL A 150 7.64 17.17 -22.52
CA VAL A 150 8.54 17.65 -23.57
C VAL A 150 8.57 16.71 -24.78
N TYR A 151 8.67 15.40 -24.58
CA TYR A 151 8.57 14.45 -25.70
C TYR A 151 7.22 14.53 -26.42
N VAL A 152 6.11 14.58 -25.69
CA VAL A 152 4.78 14.74 -26.30
C VAL A 152 4.70 16.05 -27.08
N ALA A 153 5.19 17.16 -26.52
CA ALA A 153 5.23 18.45 -27.19
C ALA A 153 6.09 18.42 -28.46
N ALA A 154 7.27 17.81 -28.40
CA ALA A 154 8.29 17.88 -29.45
C ALA A 154 8.08 16.87 -30.60
N LEU A 155 7.67 15.64 -30.28
CA LEU A 155 7.81 14.47 -31.17
C LEU A 155 6.50 13.95 -31.76
N THR A 156 5.35 14.49 -31.37
CA THR A 156 4.03 14.09 -31.92
C THR A 156 3.63 14.93 -33.15
N GLU A 157 2.80 14.35 -34.02
CA GLU A 157 2.31 14.98 -35.27
C GLU A 157 1.20 16.02 -35.03
N GLU A 158 1.04 17.00 -35.94
CA GLU A 158 0.09 18.12 -35.77
C GLU A 158 -1.36 17.68 -35.48
N HIS A 159 -1.80 16.53 -36.01
CA HIS A 159 -3.13 15.99 -35.79
C HIS A 159 -3.38 15.51 -34.34
N THR A 160 -2.36 15.00 -33.65
CA THR A 160 -2.45 14.49 -32.27
C THR A 160 -2.75 15.61 -31.29
N LEU A 161 -3.74 15.45 -30.40
CA LEU A 161 -3.93 16.30 -29.22
C LEU A 161 -2.80 16.03 -28.23
N ARG A 162 -2.06 17.08 -27.86
CA ARG A 162 -0.89 17.02 -26.98
C ARG A 162 -1.26 17.52 -25.60
N ILE A 163 -1.25 16.63 -24.61
CA ILE A 163 -1.60 16.98 -23.24
C ILE A 163 -0.41 16.70 -22.34
N GLY A 164 0.02 17.72 -21.61
CA GLY A 164 0.95 17.53 -20.50
C GLY A 164 0.17 17.29 -19.22
N GLN A 165 0.48 16.22 -18.49
CA GLN A 165 -0.06 15.95 -17.16
C GLN A 165 1.09 15.98 -16.16
N GLU A 166 0.88 16.64 -15.02
CA GLU A 166 1.91 16.79 -13.99
C GLU A 166 1.52 16.10 -12.68
N HIS A 167 2.40 15.21 -12.22
CA HIS A 167 2.26 14.45 -10.97
C HIS A 167 3.27 14.88 -9.90
N VAL A 168 4.23 15.72 -10.28
CA VAL A 168 5.10 16.48 -9.38
C VAL A 168 4.49 17.87 -9.18
N THR A 169 5.13 18.76 -8.41
CA THR A 169 4.62 20.11 -8.13
C THR A 169 5.51 21.15 -8.81
N LEU A 170 4.95 22.28 -9.23
CA LEU A 170 5.77 23.36 -9.81
C LEU A 170 6.87 23.83 -8.86
N ALA A 171 6.59 23.84 -7.55
CA ALA A 171 7.53 24.22 -6.51
C ALA A 171 8.82 23.37 -6.52
N SER A 172 8.72 22.10 -6.95
CA SER A 172 9.88 21.21 -7.06
C SER A 172 10.74 21.41 -8.31
N HIS A 173 10.24 22.18 -9.30
CA HIS A 173 10.96 22.43 -10.54
C HIS A 173 11.95 23.60 -10.37
N PRO A 174 13.26 23.37 -10.53
CA PRO A 174 14.24 24.46 -10.50
C PRO A 174 14.05 25.38 -11.72
N GLU A 175 14.46 26.64 -11.60
CA GLU A 175 14.24 27.63 -12.68
C GLU A 175 14.84 27.23 -14.04
N PRO A 176 16.03 26.60 -14.14
CA PRO A 176 16.53 26.08 -15.41
C PRO A 176 15.56 25.10 -16.09
N LEU A 177 14.96 24.19 -15.32
CA LEU A 177 13.94 23.28 -15.85
C LEU A 177 12.71 24.06 -16.31
N ARG A 178 12.23 25.01 -15.50
CA ARG A 178 11.08 25.86 -15.87
C ARG A 178 11.32 26.60 -17.19
N ALA A 179 12.53 27.11 -17.41
CA ALA A 179 12.91 27.75 -18.68
C ALA A 179 12.85 26.79 -19.87
N GLU A 180 13.39 25.58 -19.74
CA GLU A 180 13.28 24.52 -20.77
C GLU A 180 11.80 24.18 -21.04
N LEU A 181 10.99 24.01 -20.00
CA LEU A 181 9.55 23.72 -20.17
C LEU A 181 8.80 24.86 -20.88
N ARG A 182 9.11 26.14 -20.58
CA ARG A 182 8.50 27.30 -21.28
C ARG A 182 8.81 27.31 -22.78
N ALA A 183 9.93 26.74 -23.22
CA ALA A 183 10.26 26.64 -24.64
C ALA A 183 9.42 25.58 -25.36
N HIS A 184 9.09 24.47 -24.69
CA HIS A 184 8.38 23.33 -25.30
C HIS A 184 6.87 23.37 -25.12
N TYR A 185 6.38 23.78 -23.95
CA TYR A 185 4.97 23.73 -23.59
C TYR A 185 4.03 24.59 -24.45
N PRO A 186 4.46 25.65 -25.17
CA PRO A 186 3.60 26.31 -26.14
C PRO A 186 3.04 25.34 -27.19
N ARG A 187 3.72 24.23 -27.50
CA ARG A 187 3.25 23.20 -28.45
C ARG A 187 2.16 22.28 -27.88
N LEU A 188 1.92 22.28 -26.58
CA LEU A 188 0.82 21.53 -25.97
C LEU A 188 -0.53 22.17 -26.29
N ASP A 189 -1.56 21.35 -26.36
CA ASP A 189 -2.95 21.80 -26.53
C ASP A 189 -3.62 22.05 -25.18
N GLY A 190 -3.24 21.29 -24.15
CA GLY A 190 -3.66 21.49 -22.77
C GLY A 190 -2.64 20.98 -21.77
N PHE A 191 -2.69 21.54 -20.57
CA PHE A 191 -1.83 21.16 -19.45
C PHE A 191 -2.68 20.92 -18.21
N VAL A 192 -2.47 19.77 -17.56
CA VAL A 192 -3.28 19.28 -16.46
C VAL A 192 -2.40 19.05 -15.24
N THR A 193 -2.74 19.70 -14.13
CA THR A 193 -2.22 19.37 -12.80
C THR A 193 -3.21 18.47 -12.07
N VAL A 194 -2.74 17.80 -11.02
CA VAL A 194 -3.58 16.91 -10.20
C VAL A 194 -4.25 17.62 -9.01
N SER A 195 -3.95 18.90 -8.79
CA SER A 195 -4.55 19.78 -7.78
C SER A 195 -4.77 21.17 -8.36
N GLU A 196 -5.87 21.82 -7.96
CA GLU A 196 -6.19 23.18 -8.41
C GLU A 196 -5.18 24.19 -7.90
N ALA A 197 -4.69 24.02 -6.66
CA ALA A 197 -3.68 24.91 -6.11
C ALA A 197 -2.38 24.90 -6.94
N ASP A 198 -1.99 23.75 -7.53
CA ASP A 198 -0.82 23.73 -8.43
C ASP A 198 -1.18 24.28 -9.83
N ALA A 199 -2.42 24.10 -10.30
CA ALA A 199 -2.90 24.74 -11.53
C ALA A 199 -2.77 26.27 -11.42
N ASP A 200 -3.16 26.84 -10.28
CA ASP A 200 -3.02 28.26 -9.99
C ASP A 200 -1.57 28.71 -9.93
N ASN A 201 -0.68 27.90 -9.32
CA ASN A 201 0.77 28.16 -9.37
C ASN A 201 1.30 28.22 -10.80
N TYR A 202 0.89 27.29 -11.67
CA TYR A 202 1.27 27.31 -13.08
C TYR A 202 0.71 28.53 -13.82
N ARG A 203 -0.56 28.89 -13.61
CA ARG A 203 -1.17 30.09 -14.22
C ARG A 203 -0.47 31.38 -13.77
N ALA A 204 -0.04 31.45 -12.51
CA ALA A 204 0.61 32.62 -11.94
C ALA A 204 2.09 32.73 -12.35
N GLN A 205 2.85 31.62 -12.28
CA GLN A 205 4.32 31.61 -12.34
C GLN A 205 4.89 31.04 -13.66
N MET A 206 4.09 30.28 -14.41
CA MET A 206 4.45 29.63 -15.68
C MET A 206 3.52 30.08 -16.81
N LYS A 207 3.44 31.40 -17.03
CA LYS A 207 2.57 31.99 -18.06
C LYS A 207 3.03 31.58 -19.46
N ILE A 208 2.32 30.63 -20.06
CA ILE A 208 2.52 30.19 -21.44
C ILE A 208 1.31 30.65 -22.26
N PRO A 209 1.47 31.66 -23.14
CA PRO A 209 0.36 32.22 -23.88
C PRO A 209 -0.42 31.18 -24.68
N GLY A 210 -1.74 31.17 -24.46
CA GLY A 210 -2.67 30.30 -25.18
C GLY A 210 -2.66 28.84 -24.75
N LEU A 211 -1.89 28.43 -23.73
CA LEU A 211 -1.96 27.08 -23.16
C LEU A 211 -3.00 27.04 -22.02
N PRO A 212 -4.12 26.32 -22.18
CA PRO A 212 -5.06 26.13 -21.08
C PRO A 212 -4.43 25.24 -20.00
N VAL A 213 -4.43 25.74 -18.77
CA VAL A 213 -4.00 25.03 -17.56
C VAL A 213 -5.24 24.67 -16.75
N LEU A 214 -5.48 23.38 -16.54
CA LEU A 214 -6.62 22.84 -15.82
C LEU A 214 -6.16 21.95 -14.66
N SER A 215 -7.04 21.72 -13.71
CA SER A 215 -6.88 20.65 -12.71
C SER A 215 -7.80 19.50 -13.04
N ILE A 216 -7.25 18.28 -13.09
CA ILE A 216 -8.03 17.04 -13.07
C ILE A 216 -7.39 16.12 -12.02
N PRO A 217 -8.11 15.77 -10.95
CA PRO A 217 -7.54 15.02 -9.83
C PRO A 217 -7.17 13.60 -10.25
N ASN A 218 -6.30 12.98 -9.46
CA ASN A 218 -6.05 11.55 -9.60
C ASN A 218 -7.29 10.73 -9.21
N SER A 219 -7.41 9.55 -9.81
CA SER A 219 -8.51 8.62 -9.54
C SER A 219 -8.09 7.47 -8.63
N VAL A 220 -9.00 7.07 -7.74
CA VAL A 220 -8.87 5.88 -6.88
C VAL A 220 -10.08 4.99 -7.09
N PRO A 221 -9.90 3.72 -7.50
CA PRO A 221 -11.00 2.78 -7.72
C PRO A 221 -11.75 2.45 -6.43
N GLU A 222 -12.96 1.92 -6.56
CA GLU A 222 -13.68 1.36 -5.43
C GLU A 222 -12.89 0.18 -4.80
N PRO A 223 -12.72 0.15 -3.46
CA PRO A 223 -12.00 -0.93 -2.80
C PRO A 223 -12.66 -2.29 -3.00
N LEU A 224 -11.87 -3.36 -3.11
CA LEU A 224 -12.38 -4.74 -3.17
C LEU A 224 -12.79 -5.30 -1.80
N VAL A 225 -12.75 -4.46 -0.77
CA VAL A 225 -13.05 -4.78 0.62
C VAL A 225 -14.27 -4.01 1.11
N ALA A 226 -15.01 -4.60 2.04
CA ALA A 226 -16.07 -3.88 2.72
C ALA A 226 -15.49 -2.67 3.49
N PRO A 227 -16.26 -1.59 3.70
CA PRO A 227 -15.80 -0.43 4.47
C PRO A 227 -15.31 -0.79 5.86
N GLY A 228 -14.40 0.01 6.40
CA GLY A 228 -13.96 -0.04 7.79
C GLY A 228 -15.13 0.16 8.74
N THR A 229 -15.09 -0.53 9.87
CA THR A 229 -16.16 -0.48 10.89
C THR A 229 -15.96 0.66 11.89
N GLY A 230 -14.79 1.30 11.90
CA GLY A 230 -14.42 2.32 12.87
C GLY A 230 -14.20 1.80 14.30
N ARG A 231 -14.16 0.48 14.50
CA ARG A 231 -13.97 -0.20 15.79
C ARG A 231 -12.53 -0.60 16.12
N PRO A 232 -11.66 -1.02 15.17
CA PRO A 232 -10.28 -1.36 15.50
C PRO A 232 -9.55 -0.24 16.24
N LYS A 233 -8.80 -0.56 17.29
CA LYS A 233 -7.99 0.42 18.04
C LYS A 233 -6.64 0.62 17.37
N THR A 234 -6.67 1.06 16.11
CA THR A 234 -5.48 1.20 15.28
C THR A 234 -5.56 2.44 14.42
N VAL A 235 -4.49 3.25 14.47
CA VAL A 235 -4.21 4.29 13.49
C VAL A 235 -3.35 3.67 12.39
N VAL A 236 -3.70 3.90 11.13
CA VAL A 236 -2.96 3.40 9.97
C VAL A 236 -2.34 4.56 9.21
N ALA A 237 -1.09 4.42 8.81
CA ALA A 237 -0.42 5.34 7.90
C ALA A 237 0.22 4.55 6.76
N ALA A 238 0.26 5.10 5.55
CA ALA A 238 0.85 4.42 4.40
C ALA A 238 1.59 5.39 3.47
N GLY A 239 2.75 4.94 2.96
CA GLY A 239 3.55 5.70 2.00
C GLY A 239 5.05 5.46 2.18
N ARG A 240 5.86 5.98 1.25
CA ARG A 240 7.33 5.87 1.31
C ARG A 240 7.88 6.45 2.62
N LEU A 241 8.78 5.73 3.29
CA LEU A 241 9.46 6.23 4.50
C LEU A 241 10.55 7.25 4.11
N ALA A 242 10.13 8.45 3.76
CA ALA A 242 10.96 9.58 3.33
C ALA A 242 10.71 10.80 4.24
N VAL A 243 11.69 11.71 4.30
CA VAL A 243 11.63 12.91 5.15
C VAL A 243 10.35 13.71 4.91
N VAL A 244 9.96 13.87 3.63
CA VAL A 244 8.75 14.60 3.21
C VAL A 244 7.44 14.03 3.78
N LYS A 245 7.41 12.78 4.24
CA LYS A 245 6.22 12.15 4.85
C LYS A 245 6.08 12.44 6.35
N ARG A 246 7.13 12.97 6.99
CA ARG A 246 7.14 13.40 8.40
C ARG A 246 6.57 12.38 9.37
N TYR A 247 6.87 11.09 9.16
CA TYR A 247 6.42 10.04 10.09
C TYR A 247 7.05 10.18 11.48
N ASP A 248 8.13 10.95 11.62
CA ASP A 248 8.69 11.36 12.90
C ASP A 248 7.70 12.23 13.71
N ASP A 249 7.01 13.18 13.07
CA ASP A 249 5.95 13.97 13.73
C ASP A 249 4.80 13.05 14.15
N LEU A 250 4.40 12.11 13.29
CA LEU A 250 3.36 11.13 13.61
C LEU A 250 3.73 10.26 14.82
N VAL A 251 4.97 9.75 14.88
CA VAL A 251 5.44 8.93 16.00
C VAL A 251 5.48 9.75 17.30
N ARG A 252 5.93 11.01 17.26
CA ARG A 252 5.92 11.90 18.43
C ARG A 252 4.51 12.24 18.90
N ALA A 253 3.59 12.47 17.97
CA ALA A 253 2.19 12.72 18.28
C ALA A 253 1.55 11.46 18.89
N PHE A 254 1.86 10.29 18.35
CA PHE A 254 1.37 9.03 18.85
C PHE A 254 1.92 8.69 20.24
N ALA A 255 3.08 9.22 20.65
CA ALA A 255 3.56 9.10 22.02
C ALA A 255 2.56 9.67 23.05
N LYS A 256 1.91 10.79 22.70
CA LYS A 256 0.88 11.42 23.53
C LYS A 256 -0.40 10.60 23.53
N VAL A 257 -0.80 10.10 22.36
CA VAL A 257 -1.94 9.18 22.22
C VAL A 257 -1.74 7.93 23.06
N ALA A 258 -0.57 7.29 22.98
CA ALA A 258 -0.24 6.08 23.71
C ALA A 258 -0.25 6.27 25.24
N ALA A 259 0.06 7.47 25.73
CA ALA A 259 0.00 7.79 27.16
C ALA A 259 -1.44 7.83 27.69
N GLU A 260 -2.39 8.31 26.89
CA GLU A 260 -3.82 8.39 27.27
C GLU A 260 -4.62 7.13 26.89
N HIS A 261 -4.22 6.47 25.79
CA HIS A 261 -4.87 5.32 25.19
C HIS A 261 -3.83 4.22 24.88
N PRO A 262 -3.32 3.52 25.92
CA PRO A 262 -2.27 2.51 25.78
C PRO A 262 -2.72 1.25 25.02
N ASP A 263 -4.01 1.12 24.76
CA ASP A 263 -4.66 0.04 24.02
C ASP A 263 -4.78 0.32 22.51
N TRP A 264 -4.28 1.47 22.04
CA TRP A 264 -4.21 1.81 20.62
C TRP A 264 -2.82 1.57 20.04
N ASP A 265 -2.81 1.09 18.79
CA ASP A 265 -1.61 0.88 17.99
C ASP A 265 -1.52 1.86 16.81
N LEU A 266 -0.31 2.13 16.36
CA LEU A 266 0.01 2.81 15.11
C LEU A 266 0.73 1.84 14.16
N ARG A 267 0.13 1.60 13.00
CA ARG A 267 0.72 0.78 11.93
C ARG A 267 1.12 1.63 10.74
N ILE A 268 2.42 1.66 10.44
CA ILE A 268 2.98 2.42 9.31
C ILE A 268 3.40 1.44 8.20
N TYR A 269 2.72 1.49 7.07
CA TYR A 269 2.99 0.69 5.88
C TYR A 269 3.84 1.46 4.89
N GLY A 270 4.94 0.87 4.48
CA GLY A 270 5.90 1.47 3.58
C GLY A 270 7.32 1.03 3.85
N ASP A 271 8.20 1.45 2.95
CA ASP A 271 9.65 1.32 3.11
C ASP A 271 10.37 2.57 2.58
N GLY A 272 11.63 2.74 2.96
CA GLY A 272 12.43 3.89 2.54
C GLY A 272 13.56 4.23 3.50
N SER A 273 14.33 5.25 3.14
CA SER A 273 15.56 5.66 3.82
C SER A 273 15.37 6.07 5.29
N GLN A 274 14.15 6.42 5.70
CA GLN A 274 13.85 6.79 7.09
C GLN A 274 13.60 5.59 8.02
N ARG A 275 13.53 4.35 7.52
CA ARG A 275 13.16 3.17 8.34
C ARG A 275 14.00 3.04 9.62
N ALA A 276 15.32 3.16 9.51
CA ALA A 276 16.24 3.04 10.65
C ALA A 276 16.08 4.20 11.65
N LYS A 277 15.93 5.43 11.15
CA LYS A 277 15.72 6.63 12.00
C LYS A 277 14.40 6.54 12.76
N LEU A 278 13.32 6.13 12.10
CA LEU A 278 12.02 5.91 12.74
C LEU A 278 12.09 4.81 13.79
N ARG A 279 12.77 3.70 13.51
CA ARG A 279 12.97 2.63 14.51
C ARG A 279 13.71 3.13 15.75
N LYS A 280 14.75 3.96 15.56
CA LYS A 280 15.47 4.59 16.68
C LYS A 280 14.53 5.47 17.51
N LEU A 281 13.77 6.35 16.87
CA LEU A 281 12.80 7.23 17.53
C LEU A 281 11.72 6.45 18.31
N ILE A 282 11.18 5.38 17.72
CA ILE A 282 10.20 4.50 18.38
C ILE A 282 10.80 3.90 19.67
N ASN A 283 12.06 3.47 19.62
CA ASN A 283 12.74 2.92 20.79
C ASN A 283 13.04 3.98 21.85
N GLU A 284 13.52 5.17 21.45
CA GLU A 284 13.79 6.30 22.34
C GLU A 284 12.53 6.78 23.08
N LEU A 285 11.36 6.67 22.45
CA LEU A 285 10.07 7.03 23.05
C LEU A 285 9.38 5.86 23.78
N GLY A 286 9.98 4.67 23.84
CA GLY A 286 9.38 3.50 24.48
C GLY A 286 8.16 2.92 23.77
N LEU A 287 7.96 3.25 22.49
CA LEU A 287 6.75 2.92 21.72
C LEU A 287 6.85 1.61 20.92
N PHE A 288 7.88 0.80 21.14
CA PHE A 288 8.16 -0.42 20.36
C PHE A 288 7.07 -1.50 20.46
N HIS A 289 6.12 -1.35 21.39
CA HIS A 289 4.91 -2.16 21.50
C HIS A 289 3.73 -1.71 20.66
N GLN A 290 3.60 -0.40 20.45
CA GLN A 290 2.39 0.18 19.87
C GLN A 290 2.64 0.74 18.47
N VAL A 291 3.88 1.10 18.14
CA VAL A 291 4.24 1.63 16.82
C VAL A 291 4.98 0.57 16.00
N HIS A 292 4.36 0.17 14.90
CA HIS A 292 4.83 -0.91 14.04
C HIS A 292 5.16 -0.43 12.63
N LEU A 293 6.39 -0.70 12.19
CA LEU A 293 6.81 -0.49 10.79
C LEU A 293 6.53 -1.75 9.97
N MET A 294 5.36 -1.81 9.36
CA MET A 294 4.76 -3.00 8.75
C MET A 294 5.42 -3.45 7.43
N GLY A 295 6.25 -2.60 6.83
CA GLY A 295 6.83 -2.85 5.51
C GLY A 295 5.84 -2.55 4.37
N LEU A 296 6.18 -2.98 3.16
CA LEU A 296 5.36 -2.73 1.96
C LEU A 296 4.08 -3.59 1.98
N ALA A 297 2.94 -2.99 1.64
CA ALA A 297 1.67 -3.68 1.42
C ALA A 297 1.03 -3.25 0.11
N SER A 298 0.61 -4.23 -0.70
CA SER A 298 -0.13 -4.02 -1.93
C SER A 298 -1.01 -5.24 -2.22
N PRO A 299 -2.33 -5.08 -2.43
CA PRO A 299 -3.10 -3.83 -2.32
C PRO A 299 -3.17 -3.30 -0.87
N ILE A 300 -3.24 -1.98 -0.69
CA ILE A 300 -3.24 -1.33 0.63
C ILE A 300 -4.63 -1.26 1.27
N GLU A 301 -5.70 -1.40 0.48
CA GLU A 301 -7.09 -1.30 0.94
C GLU A 301 -7.43 -2.28 2.07
N ALA A 302 -6.86 -3.50 2.06
CA ALA A 302 -7.02 -4.48 3.14
C ALA A 302 -6.37 -4.06 4.45
N GLU A 303 -5.42 -3.12 4.40
CA GLU A 303 -4.72 -2.60 5.57
C GLU A 303 -5.38 -1.34 6.12
N TRP A 304 -5.93 -0.48 5.25
CA TRP A 304 -6.71 0.69 5.68
C TRP A 304 -7.86 0.31 6.61
N VAL A 305 -8.63 -0.71 6.22
CA VAL A 305 -9.80 -1.19 6.96
C VAL A 305 -9.48 -1.90 8.28
N LYS A 306 -8.20 -2.17 8.57
CA LYS A 306 -7.72 -2.63 9.88
C LYS A 306 -7.56 -1.47 10.86
N GLY A 307 -7.54 -0.23 10.36
CA GLY A 307 -7.56 0.99 11.16
C GLY A 307 -8.95 1.55 11.35
N SER A 308 -9.08 2.41 12.35
CA SER A 308 -10.25 3.28 12.52
C SER A 308 -9.97 4.74 12.18
N ILE A 309 -8.69 5.10 12.04
CA ILE A 309 -8.23 6.43 11.65
C ILE A 309 -7.03 6.24 10.72
N ALA A 310 -6.99 6.99 9.63
CA ALA A 310 -5.81 7.10 8.79
C ALA A 310 -5.05 8.39 9.11
N ALA A 311 -3.72 8.32 9.16
CA ALA A 311 -2.86 9.47 9.39
C ALA A 311 -1.98 9.76 8.17
N VAL A 312 -1.98 11.02 7.71
CA VAL A 312 -1.14 11.50 6.61
C VAL A 312 -0.43 12.77 7.05
N THR A 313 0.84 12.68 7.41
CA THR A 313 1.59 13.78 8.07
C THR A 313 2.52 14.54 7.14
N SER A 314 2.43 14.33 5.82
CA SER A 314 3.36 14.88 4.84
C SER A 314 3.55 16.40 4.92
N GLU A 315 4.78 16.87 4.71
CA GLU A 315 5.07 18.31 4.55
C GLU A 315 4.67 18.83 3.15
N SER A 316 4.64 17.93 2.16
CA SER A 316 4.24 18.24 0.79
C SER A 316 3.59 17.03 0.13
N GLU A 317 2.54 17.29 -0.64
CA GLU A 317 1.89 16.34 -1.56
C GLU A 317 1.74 16.99 -2.94
N SER A 318 1.53 16.18 -3.99
CA SER A 318 0.99 16.67 -5.26
C SER A 318 -0.53 16.58 -5.30
N PHE A 319 -1.11 15.58 -4.62
CA PHE A 319 -2.55 15.37 -4.51
C PHE A 319 -2.97 14.76 -3.17
N GLY A 320 -2.42 13.60 -2.80
CA GLY A 320 -2.83 12.86 -1.60
C GLY A 320 -3.64 11.59 -1.89
N MET A 321 -3.11 10.72 -2.76
CA MET A 321 -3.75 9.43 -3.11
C MET A 321 -4.13 8.60 -1.88
N THR A 322 -3.26 8.54 -0.87
CA THR A 322 -3.47 7.77 0.36
C THR A 322 -4.65 8.29 1.18
N ILE A 323 -4.92 9.60 1.13
CA ILE A 323 -6.09 10.22 1.74
C ILE A 323 -7.36 9.66 1.07
N VAL A 324 -7.42 9.71 -0.26
CA VAL A 324 -8.57 9.21 -1.02
C VAL A 324 -8.76 7.71 -0.85
N GLU A 325 -7.67 6.92 -0.87
CA GLU A 325 -7.69 5.47 -0.63
C GLU A 325 -8.28 5.12 0.74
N ALA A 326 -7.85 5.80 1.80
CA ALA A 326 -8.39 5.61 3.15
C ALA A 326 -9.88 6.01 3.23
N MET A 327 -10.24 7.17 2.69
CA MET A 327 -11.62 7.66 2.68
C MET A 327 -12.55 6.72 1.90
N ARG A 328 -12.11 6.19 0.75
CA ARG A 328 -12.83 5.17 -0.03
C ARG A 328 -13.11 3.90 0.79
N CYS A 329 -12.18 3.53 1.67
CA CYS A 329 -12.33 2.43 2.60
C CYS A 329 -13.26 2.77 3.79
N GLY A 330 -13.84 3.97 3.87
CA GLY A 330 -14.67 4.40 5.00
C GLY A 330 -13.87 4.73 6.26
N VAL A 331 -12.58 5.02 6.13
CA VAL A 331 -11.70 5.37 7.24
C VAL A 331 -11.49 6.89 7.24
N PRO A 332 -11.86 7.61 8.32
CA PRO A 332 -11.61 9.05 8.42
C PRO A 332 -10.10 9.33 8.48
N VAL A 333 -9.69 10.48 7.94
CA VAL A 333 -8.29 10.85 7.83
C VAL A 333 -7.96 12.05 8.71
N VAL A 334 -6.89 11.96 9.50
CA VAL A 334 -6.18 13.10 10.08
C VAL A 334 -5.00 13.40 9.15
N SER A 335 -5.07 14.52 8.44
CA SER A 335 -4.04 14.93 7.49
C SER A 335 -3.41 16.25 7.91
N THR A 336 -2.11 16.39 7.72
CA THR A 336 -1.51 17.73 7.66
C THR A 336 -2.08 18.48 6.46
N ASP A 337 -2.22 19.79 6.63
CA ASP A 337 -2.79 20.73 5.68
C ASP A 337 -1.66 21.38 4.87
N CYS A 338 -0.91 20.53 4.15
CA CYS A 338 0.13 21.03 3.27
C CYS A 338 -0.49 21.80 2.08
N PRO A 339 0.26 22.70 1.42
CA PRO A 339 -0.34 23.68 0.50
C PRO A 339 -1.13 23.10 -0.68
N LEU A 340 -0.82 21.88 -1.11
CA LEU A 340 -1.38 21.25 -2.31
C LEU A 340 -2.00 19.90 -1.96
N GLY A 341 -3.28 19.69 -2.27
CA GLY A 341 -3.93 18.38 -2.20
C GLY A 341 -4.90 18.18 -1.03
N PRO A 342 -4.45 18.06 0.25
CA PRO A 342 -5.31 17.67 1.37
C PRO A 342 -6.59 18.49 1.51
N ARG A 343 -6.49 19.84 1.47
CA ARG A 343 -7.66 20.73 1.58
C ARG A 343 -8.65 20.60 0.42
N GLU A 344 -8.19 20.18 -0.75
CA GLU A 344 -9.07 19.94 -1.90
C GLU A 344 -9.83 18.61 -1.77
N ILE A 345 -9.34 17.70 -0.93
CA ILE A 345 -9.93 16.38 -0.70
C ILE A 345 -10.84 16.38 0.54
N ILE A 346 -10.33 16.90 1.68
CA ILE A 346 -10.94 16.83 3.01
C ILE A 346 -11.71 18.12 3.32
N ARG A 347 -12.92 17.96 3.86
CA ARG A 347 -13.69 19.03 4.52
C ARG A 347 -13.48 18.89 6.03
N ASP A 348 -12.65 19.76 6.59
CA ASP A 348 -12.25 19.70 8.00
C ASP A 348 -13.46 19.60 8.95
N GLY A 349 -13.36 18.68 9.92
CA GLY A 349 -14.39 18.42 10.93
C GLY A 349 -15.60 17.63 10.42
N LYS A 350 -15.76 17.43 9.10
CA LYS A 350 -16.91 16.73 8.51
C LYS A 350 -16.56 15.33 8.02
N ASP A 351 -15.51 15.20 7.22
CA ASP A 351 -15.09 13.94 6.62
C ASP A 351 -13.59 13.65 6.76
N GLY A 352 -12.93 14.41 7.63
CA GLY A 352 -11.56 14.25 8.06
C GLY A 352 -11.17 15.43 8.96
N ARG A 353 -9.91 15.44 9.39
CA ARG A 353 -9.31 16.55 10.14
C ARG A 353 -8.09 17.09 9.40
N LEU A 354 -7.98 18.40 9.30
CA LEU A 354 -6.81 19.10 8.77
C LEU A 354 -6.06 19.78 9.92
N VAL A 355 -4.74 19.58 9.98
CA VAL A 355 -3.86 20.15 11.01
C VAL A 355 -2.65 20.82 10.39
N PRO A 356 -2.01 21.81 11.03
CA PRO A 356 -0.81 22.44 10.48
C PRO A 356 0.35 21.45 10.27
N VAL A 357 1.16 21.66 9.24
CA VAL A 357 2.39 20.88 8.99
C VAL A 357 3.38 21.10 10.13
N GLY A 358 3.97 20.01 10.64
CA GLY A 358 4.97 20.05 11.70
C GLY A 358 4.40 20.21 13.12
N ASP A 359 3.09 20.42 13.25
CA ASP A 359 2.43 20.58 14.56
C ASP A 359 2.05 19.23 15.15
N THR A 360 3.00 18.68 15.93
CA THR A 360 2.83 17.40 16.62
C THR A 360 1.69 17.43 17.65
N ASP A 361 1.45 18.57 18.30
CA ASP A 361 0.36 18.74 19.27
C ASP A 361 -1.00 18.71 18.58
N ALA A 362 -1.14 19.41 17.45
CA ALA A 362 -2.37 19.39 16.67
C ALA A 362 -2.66 18.00 16.09
N ILE A 363 -1.64 17.26 15.61
CA ILE A 363 -1.79 15.87 15.17
C ILE A 363 -2.32 15.00 16.32
N ALA A 364 -1.69 15.09 17.51
CA ALA A 364 -2.10 14.31 18.67
C ALA A 364 -3.54 14.65 19.09
N ALA A 365 -3.88 15.94 19.19
CA ALA A 365 -5.22 16.39 19.57
C ALA A 365 -6.30 15.90 18.60
N ALA A 366 -6.04 15.94 17.29
CA ALA A 366 -6.97 15.44 16.27
C ALA A 366 -7.14 13.91 16.33
N LEU A 367 -6.07 13.17 16.62
CA LEU A 367 -6.15 11.72 16.84
C LEU A 367 -6.95 11.40 18.12
N LEU A 368 -6.65 12.06 19.23
CA LEU A 368 -7.34 11.89 20.52
C LEU A 368 -8.83 12.19 20.41
N ASP A 369 -9.22 13.27 19.73
CA ASP A 369 -10.61 13.64 19.48
C ASP A 369 -11.39 12.52 18.77
N LEU A 370 -10.80 11.89 17.74
CA LEU A 370 -11.44 10.77 17.04
C LEU A 370 -11.35 9.46 17.82
N ILE A 371 -10.31 9.24 18.62
CA ILE A 371 -10.16 8.05 19.47
C ILE A 371 -11.22 8.05 20.58
N GLY A 372 -11.40 9.19 21.24
CA GLY A 372 -12.32 9.40 22.35
C GLY A 372 -13.80 9.37 21.97
N ASP A 373 -14.16 9.61 20.70
CA ASP A 373 -15.54 9.58 20.22
C ASP A 373 -15.75 8.60 19.05
N GLU A 374 -16.14 7.37 19.38
CA GLU A 374 -16.44 6.32 18.41
C GLU A 374 -17.56 6.70 17.43
N LYS A 375 -18.63 7.36 17.91
CA LYS A 375 -19.77 7.71 17.05
C LYS A 375 -19.36 8.74 16.02
N LYS A 376 -18.62 9.77 16.44
CA LYS A 376 -18.04 10.78 15.55
C LYS A 376 -17.09 10.16 14.54
N ARG A 377 -16.19 9.28 14.98
CA ARG A 377 -15.25 8.57 14.10
C ARG A 377 -15.97 7.76 13.01
N ILE A 378 -16.98 6.98 13.37
CA ILE A 378 -17.78 6.19 12.41
C ILE A 378 -18.52 7.11 11.43
N ALA A 379 -19.23 8.13 11.93
CA ALA A 379 -19.97 9.07 11.10
C ALA A 379 -19.06 9.84 10.12
N MET A 380 -17.87 10.23 10.58
CA MET A 380 -16.85 10.89 9.74
C MET A 380 -16.32 9.94 8.67
N GLY A 381 -16.07 8.66 8.99
CA GLY A 381 -15.67 7.63 8.02
C GLY A 381 -16.69 7.42 6.90
N GLU A 382 -17.98 7.40 7.23
CA GLU A 382 -19.03 7.33 6.22
C GLU A 382 -19.10 8.59 5.34
N ALA A 383 -18.95 9.77 5.95
CA ALA A 383 -18.91 11.04 5.22
C ALA A 383 -17.69 11.10 4.28
N ALA A 384 -16.54 10.58 4.73
CA ALA A 384 -15.33 10.39 3.92
C ALA A 384 -15.59 9.54 2.70
N ARG A 385 -16.20 8.37 2.87
CA ARG A 385 -16.52 7.47 1.76
C ARG A 385 -17.42 8.13 0.72
N ARG A 386 -18.49 8.80 1.17
CA ARG A 386 -19.42 9.52 0.28
C ARG A 386 -18.71 10.64 -0.50
N ASN A 387 -17.83 11.40 0.15
CA ASN A 387 -17.06 12.46 -0.52
C ASN A 387 -16.07 11.87 -1.53
N ALA A 388 -15.34 10.82 -1.16
CA ALA A 388 -14.29 10.24 -1.98
C ALA A 388 -14.78 9.57 -3.27
N ALA A 389 -16.08 9.27 -3.38
CA ALA A 389 -16.72 8.74 -4.58
C ALA A 389 -16.53 9.64 -5.83
N ARG A 390 -16.28 10.95 -5.65
CA ARG A 390 -16.02 11.86 -6.79
C ARG A 390 -14.66 11.65 -7.48
N PHE A 391 -13.77 10.89 -6.86
CA PHE A 391 -12.46 10.53 -7.43
C PHE A 391 -12.50 9.18 -8.15
N ASP A 392 -13.68 8.78 -8.63
CA ASP A 392 -13.86 7.50 -9.32
C ASP A 392 -13.17 7.52 -10.68
N PRO A 393 -12.46 6.44 -11.08
CA PRO A 393 -11.81 6.39 -12.37
C PRO A 393 -12.75 6.72 -13.53
N ALA A 394 -14.01 6.26 -13.51
CA ALA A 394 -14.98 6.59 -14.54
C ALA A 394 -15.33 8.09 -14.56
N ALA A 395 -15.53 8.69 -13.39
CA ALA A 395 -15.82 10.12 -13.28
C ALA A 395 -14.64 11.00 -13.70
N VAL A 396 -13.41 10.57 -13.42
CA VAL A 396 -12.19 11.27 -13.84
C VAL A 396 -11.95 11.11 -15.34
N ALA A 397 -12.17 9.91 -15.91
CA ALA A 397 -12.08 9.67 -17.34
C ALA A 397 -13.06 10.56 -18.14
N ALA A 398 -14.31 10.68 -17.69
CA ALA A 398 -15.30 11.56 -18.33
C ALA A 398 -14.84 13.04 -18.40
N ARG A 399 -14.13 13.53 -17.38
CA ARG A 399 -13.54 14.89 -17.39
C ARG A 399 -12.44 15.05 -18.44
N TYR A 400 -11.69 13.99 -18.70
CA TYR A 400 -10.71 13.97 -19.79
C TYR A 400 -11.40 13.95 -21.16
N ASP A 401 -12.49 13.20 -21.31
CA ASP A 401 -13.25 13.17 -22.56
C ASP A 401 -13.82 14.55 -22.90
N GLU A 402 -14.39 15.24 -21.90
CA GLU A 402 -14.81 16.64 -22.01
C GLU A 402 -13.65 17.56 -22.41
N LEU A 403 -12.47 17.37 -21.82
CA LEU A 403 -11.26 18.13 -22.18
C LEU A 403 -10.86 17.87 -23.63
N PHE A 404 -10.85 16.62 -24.09
CA PHE A 404 -10.49 16.26 -25.46
C PHE A 404 -11.42 16.93 -26.47
N GLU A 405 -12.73 16.91 -26.21
CA GLU A 405 -13.72 17.59 -27.05
C GLU A 405 -13.51 19.10 -27.10
N GLN A 406 -13.30 19.75 -25.95
CA GLN A 406 -13.07 21.19 -25.86
C GLN A 406 -11.81 21.60 -26.64
N LEU A 407 -10.72 20.84 -26.50
CA LEU A 407 -9.47 21.11 -27.22
C LEU A 407 -9.61 20.89 -28.74
N ARG A 408 -10.34 19.85 -29.18
CA ARG A 408 -10.64 19.62 -30.61
C ARG A 408 -11.44 20.76 -31.21
N LYS A 409 -12.51 21.22 -30.55
CA LYS A 409 -13.32 22.38 -30.96
C LYS A 409 -12.47 23.67 -30.99
N GLY A 410 -11.55 23.84 -30.04
CA GLY A 410 -10.63 24.98 -30.02
C GLY A 410 -9.63 25.02 -31.20
N ARG A 411 -9.27 23.86 -31.78
CA ARG A 411 -8.38 23.77 -32.95
C ARG A 411 -9.05 24.17 -34.27
N THR A 412 -10.37 24.00 -34.37
CA THR A 412 -11.14 24.36 -35.58
C THR A 412 -11.54 25.84 -35.65
N SER A 413 -11.31 26.60 -34.57
CA SER A 413 -11.60 28.05 -34.52
C SER A 413 -10.59 28.88 -35.33
N PRO A 414 -11.03 29.84 -36.18
CA PRO A 414 -10.18 30.60 -37.08
C PRO A 414 -9.10 31.45 -36.40
N VAL A 415 -9.23 31.77 -35.11
CA VAL A 415 -8.32 32.64 -34.34
C VAL A 415 -6.95 31.96 -34.04
N ARG A 416 -6.88 30.63 -33.96
CA ARG A 416 -5.60 29.90 -33.71
C ARG A 416 -4.83 29.57 -35.01
N ARG A 417 -5.48 29.59 -36.17
CA ARG A 417 -4.85 29.33 -37.49
C ARG A 417 -3.79 30.37 -37.86
N THR A 418 -3.99 31.63 -37.48
CA THR A 418 -3.07 32.75 -37.75
C THR A 418 -1.79 32.70 -36.91
N LEU A 419 -1.84 32.15 -35.69
CA LEU A 419 -0.66 31.98 -34.81
C LEU A 419 0.13 30.70 -35.10
N GLY A 420 -0.52 29.64 -35.60
CA GLY A 420 0.14 28.38 -36.00
C GLY A 420 1.09 28.53 -37.20
N GLY A 421 0.82 29.49 -38.09
CA GLY A 421 1.64 29.78 -39.27
C GLY A 421 3.07 30.23 -38.95
N LEU A 422 3.26 31.00 -37.87
CA LEU A 422 4.60 31.46 -37.45
C LEU A 422 5.43 30.37 -36.73
N ARG A 423 4.80 29.32 -36.19
CA ARG A 423 5.51 28.22 -35.48
C ARG A 423 6.24 27.26 -36.42
N ARG A 424 5.99 27.31 -37.73
CA ARG A 424 6.64 26.46 -38.74
C ARG A 424 8.13 26.76 -38.95
N LEU A 425 8.64 27.89 -38.45
CA LEU A 425 10.03 28.34 -38.65
C LEU A 425 11.07 27.70 -37.72
N LEU A 426 10.67 26.84 -36.77
CA LEU A 426 11.56 26.24 -35.77
C LEU A 426 11.52 24.69 -35.76
N LYS A 427 11.66 24.06 -36.93
CA LYS A 427 11.83 22.60 -37.03
C LYS A 427 13.31 22.22 -37.11
N PRO A 428 13.83 21.35 -36.23
CA PRO A 428 15.09 20.64 -36.49
C PRO A 428 14.89 19.57 -37.56
N ARG A 429 15.92 19.37 -38.38
CA ARG A 429 15.94 18.50 -39.56
C ARG A 429 16.28 17.06 -39.15
N ALA A 430 15.37 16.11 -39.36
CA ALA A 430 15.62 14.70 -39.10
C ALA A 430 16.18 14.00 -40.35
N ALA A 431 17.21 13.16 -40.17
CA ALA A 431 17.83 12.34 -41.21
C ALA A 431 17.09 10.99 -41.37
N GLU A 432 17.04 10.50 -42.61
CA GLU A 432 16.38 9.24 -43.02
C GLU A 432 17.29 8.02 -42.85
N SER A 433 16.70 6.88 -42.46
CA SER A 433 17.26 5.55 -42.73
C SER A 433 16.17 4.47 -42.82
N ALA A 434 16.49 3.43 -43.60
CA ALA A 434 15.65 2.39 -44.22
C ALA A 434 15.11 1.29 -43.26
N PRO A 435 14.24 0.37 -43.73
CA PRO A 435 13.33 -0.40 -42.87
C PRO A 435 13.93 -1.71 -42.35
N ALA A 436 13.57 -2.10 -41.13
CA ALA A 436 13.87 -3.42 -40.58
C ALA A 436 12.60 -4.06 -39.98
N ALA A 437 12.53 -5.38 -40.14
CA ALA A 437 11.35 -6.23 -40.02
C ALA A 437 10.75 -6.30 -38.61
N ALA A 438 9.44 -6.56 -38.57
CA ALA A 438 8.64 -6.72 -37.36
C ALA A 438 9.00 -7.99 -36.59
N PRO A 439 9.28 -7.92 -35.27
CA PRO A 439 9.26 -9.08 -34.41
C PRO A 439 7.86 -9.31 -33.84
N ALA A 440 7.56 -10.59 -33.64
CA ALA A 440 6.28 -11.15 -33.26
C ALA A 440 5.74 -10.65 -31.91
N ALA A 441 4.41 -10.59 -31.83
CA ALA A 441 3.69 -10.26 -30.62
C ALA A 441 4.04 -11.23 -29.46
N PRO A 442 4.36 -10.72 -28.25
CA PRO A 442 4.53 -11.57 -27.09
C PRO A 442 3.18 -12.24 -26.74
N GLN A 443 3.23 -13.56 -26.54
CA GLN A 443 2.08 -14.36 -26.16
C GLN A 443 1.55 -13.94 -24.78
N PRO A 444 0.22 -13.97 -24.56
CA PRO A 444 -0.38 -13.65 -23.28
C PRO A 444 0.09 -14.62 -22.19
N VAL A 445 0.50 -14.07 -21.05
CA VAL A 445 0.81 -14.83 -19.83
C VAL A 445 -0.44 -15.61 -19.43
N LYS A 446 -0.31 -16.94 -19.27
CA LYS A 446 -1.40 -17.83 -18.82
C LYS A 446 -2.05 -17.25 -17.55
N SER A 447 -3.35 -16.95 -17.63
CA SER A 447 -4.13 -16.33 -16.55
C SER A 447 -4.06 -17.18 -15.28
N ALA A 448 -3.32 -16.71 -14.27
CA ALA A 448 -3.31 -17.35 -12.96
C ALA A 448 -4.64 -17.07 -12.25
N ALA A 449 -5.32 -18.11 -11.77
CA ALA A 449 -6.52 -17.96 -10.96
C ALA A 449 -6.17 -17.19 -9.67
N ALA A 450 -6.88 -16.09 -9.41
CA ALA A 450 -6.70 -15.28 -8.21
C ALA A 450 -7.92 -15.39 -7.29
N ALA A 451 -7.74 -15.15 -5.99
CA ALA A 451 -8.82 -15.16 -5.02
C ALA A 451 -8.79 -13.93 -4.10
N LEU A 452 -9.98 -13.50 -3.68
CA LEU A 452 -10.20 -12.63 -2.54
C LEU A 452 -10.44 -13.50 -1.31
N VAL A 453 -9.74 -13.21 -0.22
CA VAL A 453 -9.92 -13.91 1.05
C VAL A 453 -10.51 -12.96 2.08
N CYS A 454 -11.56 -13.41 2.78
CA CYS A 454 -12.20 -12.64 3.83
C CYS A 454 -12.48 -13.55 5.02
N LEU A 455 -12.08 -13.13 6.23
CA LEU A 455 -12.48 -13.81 7.44
C LEU A 455 -13.91 -13.44 7.85
N ARG A 456 -14.66 -14.43 8.32
CA ARG A 456 -15.97 -14.26 8.96
C ARG A 456 -16.04 -15.15 10.20
N SER A 457 -16.01 -14.58 11.41
CA SER A 457 -16.26 -15.30 12.67
C SER A 457 -15.60 -16.70 12.72
N GLY A 458 -14.28 -16.75 12.52
CA GLY A 458 -13.47 -18.00 12.50
C GLY A 458 -13.43 -18.76 11.16
N ALA A 459 -14.38 -18.54 10.26
CA ALA A 459 -14.36 -19.11 8.91
C ALA A 459 -13.52 -18.24 7.93
N ILE A 460 -12.93 -18.89 6.93
CA ILE A 460 -12.21 -18.24 5.83
C ILE A 460 -12.99 -18.44 4.54
N ASP A 461 -13.53 -17.36 3.99
CA ASP A 461 -14.08 -17.36 2.65
C ASP A 461 -12.96 -17.18 1.62
N ILE A 462 -12.92 -18.05 0.62
CA ILE A 462 -12.07 -17.94 -0.56
C ILE A 462 -12.97 -17.68 -1.76
N ARG A 463 -12.88 -16.51 -2.36
CA ARG A 463 -13.67 -16.10 -3.54
C ARG A 463 -12.77 -16.01 -4.76
N PRO A 464 -12.75 -17.05 -5.62
CA PRO A 464 -12.05 -16.97 -6.89
C PRO A 464 -12.56 -15.78 -7.73
N THR A 465 -11.68 -15.07 -8.43
CA THR A 465 -12.10 -13.92 -9.25
C THR A 465 -12.87 -14.37 -10.50
N PRO A 466 -13.72 -13.51 -11.09
CA PRO A 466 -14.46 -13.87 -12.31
C PRO A 466 -13.56 -14.34 -13.46
N GLU A 467 -12.35 -13.79 -13.58
CA GLU A 467 -11.37 -14.19 -14.60
C GLU A 467 -10.90 -15.65 -14.44
N SER A 468 -11.03 -16.21 -13.23
CA SER A 468 -10.66 -17.60 -12.94
C SER A 468 -11.68 -18.65 -13.42
N ARG A 469 -12.84 -18.21 -13.97
CA ARG A 469 -13.96 -19.03 -14.49
C ARG A 469 -14.23 -20.32 -13.69
N PRO A 470 -14.69 -20.25 -12.43
CA PRO A 470 -14.97 -21.44 -11.64
C PRO A 470 -16.41 -21.91 -11.91
N VAL A 471 -16.75 -22.28 -13.14
CA VAL A 471 -18.01 -23.01 -13.35
C VAL A 471 -17.77 -24.45 -12.88
N GLY A 472 -18.05 -24.72 -11.60
CA GLY A 472 -17.98 -26.07 -10.98
C GLY A 472 -16.63 -26.46 -10.33
N GLY A 473 -15.79 -25.51 -9.92
CA GLY A 473 -14.46 -25.81 -9.33
C GLY A 473 -14.47 -26.15 -7.84
N THR A 474 -13.42 -26.84 -7.38
CA THR A 474 -13.14 -27.10 -5.95
C THR A 474 -11.87 -26.37 -5.55
N VAL A 475 -11.88 -25.66 -4.41
CA VAL A 475 -10.65 -25.13 -3.80
C VAL A 475 -10.04 -26.23 -2.95
N LEU A 476 -8.83 -26.66 -3.30
CA LEU A 476 -8.07 -27.68 -2.59
C LEU A 476 -7.01 -27.01 -1.73
N LEU A 477 -7.01 -27.28 -0.42
CA LEU A 477 -5.93 -26.95 0.48
C LEU A 477 -4.99 -28.14 0.56
N GLU A 478 -3.71 -27.89 0.40
CA GLU A 478 -2.66 -28.91 0.39
C GLU A 478 -1.59 -28.55 1.42
N ARG A 479 -1.33 -29.45 2.38
CA ARG A 479 -0.29 -29.26 3.39
C ARG A 479 1.09 -29.41 2.77
N ARG A 480 2.04 -28.51 3.07
CA ARG A 480 3.40 -28.61 2.51
C ARG A 480 4.19 -29.82 3.01
N GLY A 481 4.02 -30.20 4.28
CA GLY A 481 4.77 -31.29 4.90
C GLY A 481 6.29 -31.03 4.97
N GLU A 482 7.03 -31.99 5.52
CA GLU A 482 8.49 -31.97 5.50
C GLU A 482 9.01 -32.52 4.16
N LYS A 483 9.94 -31.81 3.50
CA LYS A 483 10.48 -32.13 2.15
C LYS A 483 11.11 -33.53 1.99
N LYS A 484 11.22 -34.35 3.04
CA LYS A 484 11.98 -35.61 3.06
C LYS A 484 11.14 -36.88 3.22
N ALA A 485 9.83 -36.81 3.39
CA ALA A 485 9.01 -38.00 3.55
C ALA A 485 8.10 -38.20 2.34
N GLU A 486 8.10 -39.41 1.75
CA GLU A 486 7.13 -39.89 0.76
C GLU A 486 5.71 -40.05 1.36
N GLN A 487 5.31 -39.21 2.30
CA GLN A 487 4.08 -39.35 3.07
C GLN A 487 2.93 -38.54 2.45
N ARG A 488 1.75 -39.18 2.45
CA ARG A 488 0.45 -38.64 2.06
C ARG A 488 0.33 -37.14 2.38
N VAL A 489 0.09 -36.35 1.34
CA VAL A 489 -0.17 -34.93 1.47
C VAL A 489 -1.58 -34.76 2.05
N ASP A 490 -1.68 -34.30 3.30
CA ASP A 490 -2.97 -33.95 3.90
C ASP A 490 -3.66 -32.91 2.99
N THR A 491 -4.88 -33.22 2.56
CA THR A 491 -5.66 -32.34 1.68
C THR A 491 -7.06 -32.09 2.22
N VAL A 492 -7.57 -30.88 1.99
CA VAL A 492 -8.95 -30.50 2.30
C VAL A 492 -9.60 -29.92 1.05
N SER A 493 -10.71 -30.50 0.62
CA SER A 493 -11.46 -30.05 -0.55
C SER A 493 -12.65 -29.18 -0.14
N LEU A 494 -12.73 -27.97 -0.68
CA LEU A 494 -13.78 -27.01 -0.41
C LEU A 494 -14.56 -26.71 -1.70
N PRO A 495 -15.80 -27.20 -1.84
CA PRO A 495 -16.59 -26.97 -3.05
C PRO A 495 -16.92 -25.47 -3.18
N VAL A 496 -16.74 -24.92 -4.38
CA VAL A 496 -17.16 -23.54 -4.68
C VAL A 496 -18.67 -23.52 -4.85
N ARG A 497 -19.36 -22.70 -4.05
CA ARG A 497 -20.81 -22.53 -4.08
C ARG A 497 -21.20 -21.14 -4.56
N GLN A 498 -22.33 -21.03 -5.25
CA GLN A 498 -22.93 -19.75 -5.60
C GLN A 498 -23.56 -19.11 -4.36
N SER A 499 -23.35 -17.82 -4.16
CA SER A 499 -24.01 -17.01 -3.13
C SER A 499 -24.47 -15.67 -3.70
N THR A 500 -25.19 -14.88 -2.91
CA THR A 500 -25.60 -13.51 -3.25
C THR A 500 -24.41 -12.57 -3.49
N ALA A 501 -23.24 -12.89 -2.92
CA ALA A 501 -21.98 -12.13 -3.11
C ALA A 501 -21.06 -12.75 -4.17
N GLY A 502 -21.58 -13.65 -5.02
CA GLY A 502 -20.83 -14.39 -6.02
C GLY A 502 -20.39 -15.78 -5.55
N GLN A 503 -19.41 -16.36 -6.25
CA GLN A 503 -18.90 -17.69 -5.97
C GLN A 503 -17.88 -17.69 -4.82
N ALA A 504 -18.02 -18.64 -3.89
CA ALA A 504 -17.12 -18.78 -2.75
C ALA A 504 -16.93 -20.24 -2.33
N ALA A 505 -15.70 -20.60 -1.97
CA ALA A 505 -15.42 -21.76 -1.14
C ALA A 505 -15.23 -21.30 0.30
N GLN A 506 -15.61 -22.11 1.28
CA GLN A 506 -15.52 -21.75 2.69
C GLN A 506 -14.73 -22.80 3.46
N LEU A 507 -13.69 -22.38 4.17
CA LEU A 507 -13.05 -23.16 5.22
C LEU A 507 -13.73 -22.82 6.54
N ALA A 508 -14.47 -23.78 7.10
CA ALA A 508 -15.18 -23.58 8.36
C ALA A 508 -14.19 -23.52 9.54
N ASP A 509 -14.54 -22.78 10.59
CA ASP A 509 -13.69 -22.65 11.79
C ASP A 509 -13.39 -24.02 12.43
N GLY A 510 -14.34 -24.94 12.47
CA GLY A 510 -14.14 -26.29 13.00
C GLY A 510 -13.31 -27.25 12.13
N THR A 511 -12.91 -26.89 10.91
CA THR A 511 -12.21 -27.82 10.00
C THR A 511 -10.85 -28.24 10.58
N PRO A 512 -10.62 -29.52 10.88
CA PRO A 512 -9.36 -29.95 11.50
C PRO A 512 -8.21 -29.81 10.50
N LEU A 513 -7.21 -29.00 10.86
CA LEU A 513 -5.98 -28.81 10.11
C LEU A 513 -4.77 -29.07 11.00
N GLN A 514 -3.80 -29.82 10.48
CA GLN A 514 -2.52 -30.04 11.14
C GLN A 514 -1.69 -28.75 11.14
N GLN A 515 -0.83 -28.60 12.16
CA GLN A 515 0.11 -27.49 12.27
C GLN A 515 1.10 -27.52 11.09
N ASP A 516 0.96 -26.58 10.16
CA ASP A 516 1.85 -26.41 9.01
C ASP A 516 1.51 -25.15 8.20
N THR A 517 2.16 -24.97 7.05
CA THR A 517 1.67 -24.16 5.95
C THR A 517 0.80 -24.99 5.01
N TRP A 518 -0.33 -24.42 4.64
CA TRP A 518 -1.26 -24.96 3.66
C TRP A 518 -1.29 -24.04 2.43
N ASP A 519 -1.13 -24.63 1.25
CA ASP A 519 -1.22 -23.94 -0.03
C ASP A 519 -2.60 -24.16 -0.65
N PHE A 520 -3.11 -23.12 -1.32
CA PHE A 520 -4.42 -23.18 -1.96
C PHE A 520 -4.28 -23.44 -3.46
N HIS A 521 -5.10 -24.35 -3.96
CA HIS A 521 -5.19 -24.70 -5.37
C HIS A 521 -6.64 -24.62 -5.85
N LEU A 522 -6.85 -24.22 -7.09
CA LEU A 522 -8.11 -24.39 -7.79
C LEU A 522 -8.04 -25.67 -8.61
N LEU A 523 -8.85 -26.65 -8.25
CA LEU A 523 -9.08 -27.86 -9.03
C LEU A 523 -10.20 -27.60 -10.03
N ARG A 524 -9.91 -27.80 -11.31
CA ARG A 524 -10.87 -27.67 -12.41
C ARG A 524 -11.56 -29.00 -12.68
N ALA A 525 -12.69 -28.93 -13.40
CA ALA A 525 -13.48 -30.10 -13.79
C ALA A 525 -12.69 -31.10 -14.66
N ASP A 526 -11.66 -30.64 -15.39
CA ASP A 526 -10.76 -31.46 -16.20
C ASP A 526 -9.65 -32.16 -15.37
N GLY A 527 -9.67 -32.01 -14.05
CA GLY A 527 -8.66 -32.56 -13.13
C GLY A 527 -7.36 -31.74 -13.05
N SER A 528 -7.21 -30.68 -13.85
CA SER A 528 -6.06 -29.80 -13.75
C SER A 528 -6.11 -28.96 -12.47
N ARG A 529 -4.95 -28.76 -11.85
CA ARG A 529 -4.80 -27.96 -10.62
C ARG A 529 -3.88 -26.78 -10.85
N ASN A 530 -4.29 -25.60 -10.39
CA ASN A 530 -3.47 -24.38 -10.43
C ASN A 530 -3.39 -23.79 -9.03
N ARG A 531 -2.19 -23.41 -8.58
CA ARG A 531 -2.01 -22.72 -7.30
C ARG A 531 -2.68 -21.35 -7.37
N LEU A 532 -3.46 -21.03 -6.35
CA LEU A 532 -4.22 -19.78 -6.29
C LEU A 532 -3.32 -18.60 -5.96
N ARG A 533 -3.38 -17.55 -6.78
CA ARG A 533 -2.79 -16.25 -6.46
C ARG A 533 -3.69 -15.47 -5.51
N SER A 534 -3.06 -14.63 -4.69
CA SER A 534 -3.79 -13.70 -3.83
C SER A 534 -4.05 -12.41 -4.60
N ARG A 535 -5.33 -12.02 -4.74
CA ARG A 535 -5.70 -10.67 -5.19
C ARG A 535 -5.73 -9.72 -4.00
N LEU A 536 -6.34 -10.17 -2.90
CA LEU A 536 -6.44 -9.45 -1.65
C LEU A 536 -6.74 -10.42 -0.50
N VAL A 537 -6.19 -10.14 0.69
CA VAL A 537 -6.43 -10.90 1.92
C VAL A 537 -6.93 -9.94 3.01
N ASP A 538 -8.23 -9.96 3.28
CA ASP A 538 -8.87 -9.16 4.32
C ASP A 538 -8.92 -9.94 5.63
N ASN A 539 -7.93 -9.64 6.48
CA ASN A 539 -7.76 -10.25 7.80
C ASN A 539 -8.14 -9.34 8.96
N ARG A 540 -8.96 -8.31 8.73
CA ARG A 540 -9.25 -7.31 9.78
C ARG A 540 -9.82 -7.90 11.06
N LEU A 541 -10.58 -9.00 10.97
CA LEU A 541 -11.13 -9.67 12.15
C LEU A 541 -10.05 -10.25 13.06
N LEU A 542 -8.88 -10.60 12.52
CA LEU A 542 -7.75 -11.05 13.34
C LEU A 542 -7.13 -9.89 14.15
N VAL A 543 -7.40 -8.64 13.77
CA VAL A 543 -6.96 -7.45 14.50
C VAL A 543 -7.96 -7.06 15.59
N THR A 544 -9.26 -7.18 15.32
CA THR A 544 -10.31 -6.74 16.24
C THR A 544 -10.70 -7.78 17.29
N ASP A 545 -10.70 -9.06 16.91
CA ASP A 545 -11.31 -10.12 17.72
C ASP A 545 -10.19 -10.99 18.31
N ARG A 546 -9.78 -10.71 19.55
CA ARG A 546 -8.95 -11.68 20.28
C ARG A 546 -9.81 -12.91 20.59
N PRO A 547 -9.30 -14.13 20.37
CA PRO A 547 -10.03 -15.32 20.74
C PRO A 547 -10.25 -15.36 22.25
N PRO A 548 -11.41 -15.83 22.73
CA PRO A 548 -11.64 -16.01 24.15
C PRO A 548 -10.67 -17.05 24.72
N VAL A 549 -10.33 -16.92 26.00
CA VAL A 549 -9.60 -17.96 26.72
C VAL A 549 -10.42 -19.25 26.67
N THR A 550 -9.75 -20.35 26.35
CA THR A 550 -10.38 -21.66 26.15
C THR A 550 -9.65 -22.73 26.95
N THR A 551 -10.34 -23.82 27.27
CA THR A 551 -9.79 -25.05 27.87
C THR A 551 -9.55 -26.15 26.83
N THR A 552 -9.92 -25.93 25.57
CA THR A 552 -9.67 -26.87 24.46
C THR A 552 -8.37 -26.55 23.75
N PRO A 553 -7.77 -27.51 23.02
CA PRO A 553 -6.58 -27.26 22.22
C PRO A 553 -6.70 -26.00 21.34
N VAL A 554 -5.68 -25.18 21.38
CA VAL A 554 -5.62 -23.87 20.74
C VAL A 554 -5.27 -24.04 19.27
N THR A 555 -5.99 -23.35 18.39
CA THR A 555 -5.67 -23.30 16.95
C THR A 555 -5.67 -21.87 16.47
N ALA A 556 -4.59 -21.44 15.80
CA ALA A 556 -4.51 -20.14 15.15
C ALA A 556 -4.35 -20.32 13.63
N ARG A 557 -5.08 -19.50 12.86
CA ARG A 557 -5.16 -19.56 11.40
C ARG A 557 -4.92 -18.19 10.81
N THR A 558 -3.80 -18.03 10.10
CA THR A 558 -3.42 -16.75 9.50
C THR A 558 -3.25 -16.94 8.00
N PRO A 559 -4.24 -16.56 7.16
CA PRO A 559 -4.06 -16.52 5.71
C PRO A 559 -3.16 -15.34 5.33
N TYR A 560 -2.37 -15.48 4.28
CA TYR A 560 -1.43 -14.45 3.85
C TYR A 560 -1.03 -14.61 2.38
N THR A 561 -0.44 -13.56 1.82
CA THR A 561 0.16 -13.58 0.49
C THR A 561 1.65 -13.94 0.59
N THR A 562 2.10 -14.98 -0.12
CA THR A 562 3.53 -15.31 -0.22
C THR A 562 4.30 -14.25 -0.99
N VAL A 563 5.63 -14.23 -0.87
CA VAL A 563 6.50 -13.32 -1.65
C VAL A 563 6.23 -13.43 -3.16
N ASP A 564 5.99 -14.65 -3.66
CA ASP A 564 5.67 -14.88 -5.08
C ASP A 564 4.21 -14.56 -5.48
N GLY A 565 3.40 -14.03 -4.56
CA GLY A 565 2.01 -13.64 -4.79
C GLY A 565 0.96 -14.76 -4.69
N TYR A 566 1.28 -15.91 -4.11
CA TYR A 566 0.33 -17.00 -3.89
C TYR A 566 -0.40 -16.87 -2.56
N LEU A 567 -1.63 -17.39 -2.50
CA LEU A 567 -2.37 -17.51 -1.26
C LEU A 567 -1.86 -18.71 -0.46
N ALA A 568 -1.63 -18.51 0.83
CA ALA A 568 -1.27 -19.56 1.78
C ALA A 568 -1.92 -19.33 3.14
N LEU A 569 -2.02 -20.39 3.93
CA LEU A 569 -2.56 -20.37 5.29
C LEU A 569 -1.51 -20.94 6.25
N ARG A 570 -1.18 -20.19 7.30
CA ARG A 570 -0.40 -20.71 8.43
C ARG A 570 -1.36 -21.24 9.48
N VAL A 571 -1.20 -22.50 9.85
CA VAL A 571 -1.92 -23.13 10.95
C VAL A 571 -0.93 -23.41 12.08
N ARG A 572 -1.26 -22.95 13.30
CA ARG A 572 -0.55 -23.30 14.54
C ARG A 572 -1.52 -24.01 15.47
N ARG A 573 -1.07 -25.05 16.16
CA ARG A 573 -1.93 -25.85 17.04
C ARG A 573 -1.13 -26.42 18.20
N ALA A 574 -1.62 -26.25 19.43
CA ALA A 574 -1.07 -26.90 20.61
C ALA A 574 -2.18 -27.21 21.63
N PRO A 575 -2.01 -28.23 22.49
CA PRO A 575 -2.91 -28.46 23.61
C PRO A 575 -2.99 -27.24 24.53
N VAL A 576 -1.83 -26.64 24.86
CA VAL A 576 -1.70 -25.43 25.68
C VAL A 576 -0.77 -24.45 24.99
N HIS A 577 -1.10 -23.16 25.02
CA HIS A 577 -0.31 -22.08 24.43
C HIS A 577 -0.21 -20.89 25.38
N ALA A 578 0.96 -20.25 25.45
CA ALA A 578 1.18 -19.02 26.18
C ALA A 578 1.29 -17.84 25.19
N GLU A 579 0.19 -17.10 25.01
CA GLU A 579 0.14 -15.96 24.10
C GLU A 579 0.76 -14.72 24.74
N THR A 580 1.75 -14.13 24.08
CA THR A 580 2.42 -12.92 24.52
C THR A 580 1.48 -11.73 24.36
N GLU A 581 1.22 -11.02 25.45
CA GLU A 581 0.42 -9.79 25.44
C GLU A 581 1.31 -8.54 25.43
N ARG A 582 2.46 -8.59 26.14
CA ARG A 582 3.39 -7.47 26.27
C ARG A 582 4.82 -7.94 26.58
N VAL A 583 5.83 -7.18 26.16
CA VAL A 583 7.28 -7.48 26.33
C VAL A 583 8.08 -6.20 26.61
N ASP A 584 7.97 -5.66 27.82
CA ASP A 584 8.67 -4.43 28.16
C ASP A 584 10.19 -4.69 28.27
N VAL A 585 10.99 -3.79 27.70
CA VAL A 585 12.45 -3.87 27.73
C VAL A 585 13.02 -2.54 28.23
N GLY A 586 13.77 -2.59 29.32
CA GLY A 586 14.36 -1.43 29.98
C GLY A 586 15.15 -1.84 31.22
N ASP A 587 16.07 -0.99 31.67
CA ASP A 587 16.84 -1.18 32.92
C ASP A 587 17.50 -2.56 33.06
N GLY A 588 18.04 -3.09 31.95
CA GLY A 588 18.68 -4.42 31.94
C GLY A 588 17.71 -5.59 32.08
N ARG A 589 16.40 -5.37 31.90
CA ARG A 589 15.35 -6.37 32.11
C ARG A 589 14.45 -6.51 30.89
N ILE A 590 13.94 -7.74 30.71
CA ILE A 590 12.88 -8.07 29.75
C ILE A 590 11.70 -8.62 30.55
N THR A 591 10.64 -7.83 30.70
CA THR A 591 9.43 -8.25 31.41
C THR A 591 8.38 -8.70 30.39
N VAL A 592 7.95 -9.95 30.51
CA VAL A 592 6.96 -10.56 29.61
C VAL A 592 5.65 -10.72 30.37
N THR A 593 4.56 -10.24 29.77
CA THR A 593 3.19 -10.57 30.20
C THR A 593 2.55 -11.41 29.10
N CYS A 594 2.00 -12.56 29.48
CA CYS A 594 1.40 -13.52 28.56
C CYS A 594 0.15 -14.17 29.17
N ARG A 595 -0.68 -14.81 28.35
CA ARG A 595 -1.92 -15.47 28.79
C ARG A 595 -1.94 -16.91 28.33
N LEU A 596 -2.34 -17.81 29.23
CA LEU A 596 -2.50 -19.23 28.93
C LEU A 596 -3.83 -19.49 28.23
N TYR A 597 -3.78 -20.33 27.20
CA TYR A 597 -4.93 -20.86 26.47
C TYR A 597 -4.81 -22.38 26.41
N GLY A 598 -5.95 -23.07 26.38
CA GLY A 598 -6.05 -24.53 26.36
C GLY A 598 -5.95 -25.20 27.75
N THR A 599 -6.00 -24.41 28.83
CA THR A 599 -5.90 -24.90 30.20
C THR A 599 -6.49 -23.90 31.20
N THR A 600 -6.86 -24.37 32.39
CA THR A 600 -7.17 -23.56 33.58
C THR A 600 -6.06 -23.61 34.64
N GLU A 601 -5.04 -24.43 34.40
CA GLU A 601 -3.94 -24.66 35.33
C GLU A 601 -3.01 -23.45 35.45
N ALA A 602 -2.38 -23.30 36.60
CA ALA A 602 -1.47 -22.19 36.88
C ALA A 602 -0.09 -22.40 36.26
N ALA A 603 0.58 -21.30 35.90
CA ALA A 603 2.02 -21.32 35.63
C ALA A 603 2.79 -21.35 36.95
N ARG A 604 3.72 -22.29 37.08
CA ARG A 604 4.61 -22.42 38.25
C ARG A 604 5.86 -21.56 38.13
N SER A 605 6.50 -21.63 36.96
CA SER A 605 7.74 -20.90 36.67
C SER A 605 7.87 -20.62 35.18
N ALA A 606 8.63 -19.58 34.85
CA ALA A 606 9.13 -19.38 33.50
C ALA A 606 10.52 -19.98 33.36
N VAL A 607 10.89 -20.42 32.16
CA VAL A 607 12.18 -21.04 31.92
C VAL A 607 12.79 -20.52 30.62
N LEU A 608 14.05 -20.12 30.69
CA LEU A 608 14.85 -19.75 29.55
C LEU A 608 15.79 -20.92 29.20
N ARG A 609 15.64 -21.54 28.03
CA ARG A 609 16.46 -22.71 27.61
C ARG A 609 17.38 -22.35 26.45
N LEU A 610 18.65 -22.73 26.55
CA LEU A 610 19.60 -22.52 25.45
C LEU A 610 19.28 -23.48 24.29
N ARG A 611 19.16 -22.93 23.07
CA ARG A 611 18.87 -23.73 21.87
C ARG A 611 20.09 -24.56 21.46
N GLY A 612 19.92 -25.88 21.39
CA GLY A 612 20.99 -26.81 20.99
C GLY A 612 22.02 -27.12 22.07
N GLY A 613 21.90 -26.52 23.26
CA GLY A 613 22.69 -26.88 24.43
C GLY A 613 22.02 -28.01 25.21
N ALA A 614 22.78 -29.05 25.58
CA ALA A 614 22.29 -30.11 26.44
C ALA A 614 22.02 -29.55 27.85
N GLU A 615 20.74 -29.34 28.16
CA GLU A 615 20.17 -29.12 29.51
C GLU A 615 20.40 -27.77 30.22
N LEU A 616 21.01 -26.75 29.59
CA LEU A 616 21.09 -25.45 30.25
C LEU A 616 19.75 -24.70 30.23
N ALA A 617 19.20 -24.49 31.43
CA ALA A 617 17.95 -23.78 31.67
C ALA A 617 18.10 -22.80 32.84
N ILE A 618 17.57 -21.58 32.68
CA ILE A 618 17.46 -20.59 33.75
C ILE A 618 15.99 -20.54 34.15
N GLU A 619 15.70 -20.95 35.39
CA GLU A 619 14.36 -20.88 35.95
C GLU A 619 14.11 -19.48 36.54
N LEU A 620 12.92 -18.95 36.27
CA LEU A 620 12.51 -17.60 36.60
C LEU A 620 11.19 -17.64 37.36
N PRO A 621 11.04 -16.88 38.46
CA PRO A 621 9.76 -16.75 39.12
C PRO A 621 8.74 -16.10 38.16
N CYS A 622 7.50 -16.58 38.22
CA CYS A 622 6.37 -15.98 37.53
C CYS A 622 5.24 -15.69 38.51
N ALA A 623 4.41 -14.70 38.18
CA ALA A 623 3.26 -14.31 38.99
C ALA A 623 2.01 -14.23 38.10
N THR A 624 0.89 -14.76 38.58
CA THR A 624 -0.41 -14.57 37.96
C THR A 624 -0.99 -13.23 38.41
N LEU A 625 -1.35 -12.39 37.45
CA LEU A 625 -1.98 -11.08 37.65
C LEU A 625 -3.48 -11.26 37.93
N PRO A 626 -4.17 -10.24 38.49
CA PRO A 626 -5.59 -10.33 38.83
C PRO A 626 -6.52 -10.66 37.65
N ASP A 627 -6.10 -10.31 36.44
CA ASP A 627 -6.84 -10.59 35.20
C ASP A 627 -6.52 -11.98 34.61
N GLY A 628 -5.72 -12.79 35.29
CA GLY A 628 -5.31 -14.13 34.87
C GLY A 628 -4.12 -14.19 33.92
N ALA A 629 -3.51 -13.06 33.56
CA ALA A 629 -2.26 -13.08 32.80
C ALA A 629 -1.08 -13.51 33.69
N VAL A 630 -0.07 -14.14 33.10
CA VAL A 630 1.19 -14.54 33.75
C VAL A 630 2.27 -13.53 33.40
N ARG A 631 2.97 -13.03 34.42
CA ARG A 631 4.10 -12.11 34.28
C ARG A 631 5.38 -12.73 34.83
N PHE A 632 6.47 -12.59 34.09
CA PHE A 632 7.81 -12.95 34.54
C PHE A 632 8.85 -11.97 33.96
N THR A 633 10.04 -11.93 34.55
CA THR A 633 11.12 -11.02 34.12
C THR A 633 12.42 -11.78 33.92
N VAL A 634 13.07 -11.53 32.80
CA VAL A 634 14.43 -11.99 32.49
C VAL A 634 15.39 -10.85 32.84
N ASP A 635 16.33 -11.09 33.75
CA ASP A 635 17.52 -10.24 33.88
C ASP A 635 18.43 -10.51 32.68
N THR A 636 18.73 -9.49 31.90
CA THR A 636 19.52 -9.64 30.66
C THR A 636 20.97 -10.05 30.92
N GLY A 637 21.50 -9.80 32.12
CA GLY A 637 22.81 -10.28 32.55
C GLY A 637 22.87 -11.80 32.69
N ALA A 638 21.76 -12.45 33.08
CA ALA A 638 21.73 -13.90 33.29
C ALA A 638 22.02 -14.74 32.02
N PRO A 639 21.34 -14.55 30.88
CA PRO A 639 21.70 -15.24 29.64
C PRO A 639 23.04 -14.73 29.06
N ALA A 640 23.43 -13.49 29.37
CA ALA A 640 24.72 -12.93 28.95
C ALA A 640 25.92 -13.45 29.76
N ALA A 641 25.71 -14.00 30.95
CA ALA A 641 26.75 -14.66 31.73
C ALA A 641 27.05 -16.08 31.22
N HIS A 642 26.04 -16.75 30.65
CA HIS A 642 26.11 -18.14 30.20
C HIS A 642 26.43 -18.26 28.69
N ARG A 643 27.51 -17.62 28.24
CA ARG A 643 27.87 -17.53 26.82
C ARG A 643 28.73 -18.70 26.35
N PHE A 644 28.32 -19.35 25.26
CA PHE A 644 29.04 -20.49 24.68
C PHE A 644 29.54 -20.19 23.27
N ALA A 645 28.74 -19.50 22.46
CA ALA A 645 29.08 -19.15 21.09
C ALA A 645 29.07 -17.62 20.88
N GLU A 646 29.54 -17.19 19.71
CA GLU A 646 29.42 -15.78 19.27
C GLU A 646 27.97 -15.31 19.24
N GLN A 647 27.04 -16.25 19.06
CA GLN A 647 25.61 -16.03 19.13
C GLN A 647 24.93 -17.18 19.87
N ASP A 648 24.25 -16.85 20.97
CA ASP A 648 23.45 -17.78 21.75
C ASP A 648 21.96 -17.42 21.64
N LEU A 649 21.11 -18.41 21.37
CA LEU A 649 19.67 -18.26 21.24
C LEU A 649 18.96 -18.94 22.40
N TRP A 650 18.17 -18.16 23.13
CA TRP A 650 17.50 -18.60 24.34
C TRP A 650 15.98 -18.60 24.15
N ASP A 651 15.37 -19.77 24.33
CA ASP A 651 13.94 -20.00 24.11
C ASP A 651 13.18 -19.91 25.45
N LEU A 652 12.14 -19.05 25.48
CA LEU A 652 11.24 -18.85 26.62
C LEU A 652 10.08 -19.85 26.69
N TYR A 653 9.89 -20.44 27.86
CA TYR A 653 8.82 -21.39 28.17
C TYR A 653 8.14 -21.05 29.51
N LEU A 654 6.95 -21.62 29.73
CA LEU A 654 6.30 -21.72 31.03
C LEU A 654 6.16 -23.19 31.44
N ASN A 655 6.48 -23.49 32.70
CA ASN A 655 6.09 -24.73 33.34
C ASN A 655 4.68 -24.55 33.89
N VAL A 656 3.72 -25.30 33.37
CA VAL A 656 2.30 -25.23 33.76
C VAL A 656 1.95 -26.49 34.54
N ASP A 657 1.12 -26.36 35.57
CA ASP A 657 0.62 -27.50 36.34
C ASP A 657 -0.17 -28.46 35.44
N GLY A 658 -0.02 -29.77 35.69
CA GLY A 658 -0.67 -30.83 34.89
C GLY A 658 -0.17 -30.98 33.44
N VAL A 659 0.70 -30.10 32.94
CA VAL A 659 1.27 -30.18 31.59
C VAL A 659 2.68 -30.76 31.65
N SER A 660 2.90 -31.92 31.01
CA SER A 660 4.16 -32.67 31.09
C SER A 660 5.35 -31.99 30.39
N ALA A 661 5.08 -31.22 29.33
CA ALA A 661 6.10 -30.50 28.58
C ALA A 661 5.97 -28.98 28.80
N PRO A 662 7.09 -28.23 28.92
CA PRO A 662 7.03 -26.78 29.03
C PRO A 662 6.33 -26.14 27.83
N VAL A 663 5.45 -25.18 28.11
CA VAL A 663 4.64 -24.48 27.11
C VAL A 663 5.46 -23.33 26.52
N ARG A 664 5.59 -23.30 25.19
CA ARG A 664 6.33 -22.23 24.51
C ARG A 664 5.59 -20.89 24.66
N VAL A 665 6.32 -19.82 24.98
CA VAL A 665 5.80 -18.45 24.95
C VAL A 665 5.92 -17.91 23.53
N GLY A 666 4.81 -17.44 22.94
CA GLY A 666 4.78 -16.95 21.56
C GLY A 666 3.60 -16.03 21.29
N ALA A 667 3.48 -15.51 20.06
CA ALA A 667 2.41 -14.60 19.65
C ALA A 667 1.76 -15.10 18.35
N TRP A 668 0.80 -16.00 18.52
CA TRP A 668 0.16 -16.76 17.45
C TRP A 668 -1.03 -16.04 16.82
N PHE A 669 -1.76 -15.24 17.61
CA PHE A 669 -2.94 -14.53 17.14
C PHE A 669 -2.56 -13.24 16.41
N GLY A 670 -3.54 -12.59 15.79
CA GLY A 670 -3.31 -11.41 14.95
C GLY A 670 -3.11 -11.73 13.47
N ASP A 671 -2.98 -10.67 12.68
CA ASP A 671 -2.85 -10.72 11.23
C ASP A 671 -1.38 -10.74 10.74
N VAL A 672 -0.42 -10.66 11.65
CA VAL A 672 1.01 -10.62 11.33
C VAL A 672 1.55 -12.05 11.22
N LYS A 673 1.79 -12.50 9.98
CA LYS A 673 2.39 -13.80 9.70
C LYS A 673 3.74 -13.97 10.40
N ASP A 674 4.65 -13.01 10.18
CA ASP A 674 6.03 -13.03 10.68
C ASP A 674 6.24 -11.77 11.52
N ARG A 675 6.38 -11.95 12.83
CA ARG A 675 6.51 -10.83 13.77
C ARG A 675 7.93 -10.30 13.87
N LYS A 676 8.94 -11.01 13.37
CA LYS A 676 10.36 -10.70 13.60
C LYS A 676 10.76 -9.30 13.14
N ASP A 677 10.27 -8.88 11.97
CA ASP A 677 10.64 -7.59 11.37
C ASP A 677 9.67 -6.44 11.74
N VAL A 678 8.54 -6.80 12.35
CA VAL A 678 7.48 -5.85 12.78
C VAL A 678 7.70 -5.45 14.25
N HIS A 679 7.86 -6.46 15.12
CA HIS A 679 8.07 -6.32 16.56
C HIS A 679 9.58 -6.37 16.84
N VAL A 680 10.20 -5.19 16.77
CA VAL A 680 11.64 -5.02 16.99
C VAL A 680 11.84 -4.28 18.29
N TYR A 681 12.44 -4.96 19.25
CA TYR A 681 12.71 -4.47 20.60
C TYR A 681 14.07 -3.76 20.70
N PRO A 682 14.24 -2.84 21.68
CA PRO A 682 15.52 -2.19 21.92
C PRO A 682 16.59 -3.21 22.35
N ILE A 683 17.85 -2.84 22.12
CA ILE A 683 19.01 -3.64 22.49
C ILE A 683 19.47 -3.22 23.87
N THR A 684 19.73 -4.19 24.75
CA THR A 684 20.50 -3.97 25.98
C THR A 684 21.95 -4.37 25.73
N VAL A 685 22.91 -3.51 26.06
CA VAL A 685 24.34 -3.84 26.00
C VAL A 685 24.81 -4.20 27.40
N ILE A 686 25.46 -5.36 27.52
CA ILE A 686 26.14 -5.82 28.72
C ILE A 686 27.64 -5.63 28.48
N GLU A 687 28.25 -4.76 29.28
CA GLU A 687 29.65 -4.36 29.10
C GLU A 687 30.63 -5.46 29.55
N GLU A 688 30.26 -6.25 30.56
CA GLU A 688 31.12 -7.27 31.14
C GLU A 688 30.44 -8.64 31.11
N THR A 689 30.96 -9.53 30.25
CA THR A 689 30.61 -10.96 30.20
C THR A 689 31.89 -11.80 30.13
N SER A 690 31.77 -13.12 30.25
CA SER A 690 32.89 -14.05 30.10
C SER A 690 33.60 -13.98 28.74
N ARG A 691 32.97 -13.37 27.73
CA ARG A 691 33.50 -13.19 26.36
C ARG A 691 33.65 -11.71 25.94
N GLY A 692 33.68 -10.79 26.90
CA GLY A 692 33.74 -9.35 26.65
C GLY A 692 32.35 -8.71 26.61
N ARG A 693 32.10 -7.84 25.63
CA ARG A 693 30.82 -7.11 25.51
C ARG A 693 29.79 -7.93 24.75
N ALA A 694 28.53 -7.82 25.14
CA ALA A 694 27.43 -8.52 24.47
C ALA A 694 26.20 -7.63 24.29
N ARG A 695 25.47 -7.83 23.20
CA ARG A 695 24.11 -7.31 23.07
C ARG A 695 23.08 -8.39 23.36
N VAL A 696 22.07 -8.05 24.14
CA VAL A 696 20.91 -8.87 24.45
C VAL A 696 19.67 -8.22 23.86
N ARG A 697 18.85 -9.00 23.15
CA ARG A 697 17.61 -8.50 22.55
C ARG A 697 16.53 -9.59 22.49
N PRO A 698 15.31 -9.34 22.98
CA PRO A 698 14.19 -10.24 22.70
C PRO A 698 13.81 -10.16 21.23
N TYR A 699 13.33 -11.26 20.66
CA TYR A 699 12.88 -11.31 19.28
C TYR A 699 11.88 -12.45 19.09
N TYR A 700 11.05 -12.34 18.05
CA TYR A 700 10.21 -13.44 17.61
C TYR A 700 10.93 -14.32 16.58
N THR A 701 10.81 -15.63 16.73
CA THR A 701 11.24 -16.61 15.71
C THR A 701 10.32 -16.56 14.49
N VAL A 702 10.69 -17.28 13.42
CA VAL A 702 9.83 -17.47 12.23
C VAL A 702 8.50 -18.20 12.54
N HIS A 703 8.41 -18.83 13.71
CA HIS A 703 7.20 -19.47 14.21
C HIS A 703 6.36 -18.52 15.08
N ASN A 704 6.83 -17.29 15.30
CA ASN A 704 6.32 -16.30 16.25
C ASN A 704 6.48 -16.73 17.73
N ASP A 705 7.48 -17.56 18.04
CA ASP A 705 7.83 -17.84 19.43
C ASP A 705 8.77 -16.75 19.97
N LEU A 706 8.63 -16.38 21.23
CA LEU A 706 9.48 -15.38 21.86
C LEU A 706 10.79 -16.01 22.33
N SER A 707 11.91 -15.40 21.97
CA SER A 707 13.25 -15.82 22.35
C SER A 707 14.11 -14.61 22.70
N VAL A 708 15.23 -14.85 23.37
CA VAL A 708 16.27 -13.85 23.65
C VAL A 708 17.51 -14.20 22.83
N ASN A 709 17.99 -13.24 22.05
CA ASN A 709 19.23 -13.37 21.28
C ASN A 709 20.35 -12.67 22.02
N VAL A 710 21.45 -13.37 22.25
CA VAL A 710 22.67 -12.80 22.84
C VAL A 710 23.79 -12.92 21.83
N VAL A 711 24.45 -11.80 21.50
CA VAL A 711 25.49 -11.75 20.46
C VAL A 711 26.70 -10.98 20.97
N ASP A 712 27.89 -11.48 20.70
CA ASP A 712 29.14 -10.77 20.98
C ASP A 712 29.18 -9.42 20.24
N LEU A 713 29.73 -8.42 20.92
CA LEU A 713 30.06 -7.13 20.34
C LEU A 713 31.58 -6.95 20.29
N PRO A 714 32.08 -6.20 19.30
CA PRO A 714 33.47 -5.79 19.31
C PRO A 714 33.80 -4.96 20.57
N PRO A 715 35.10 -4.86 20.94
CA PRO A 715 35.57 -3.96 21.99
C PRO A 715 35.05 -2.53 21.77
N ALA A 716 34.90 -1.76 22.85
CA ALA A 716 34.32 -0.40 22.78
C ALA A 716 35.12 0.59 21.92
N ASP A 717 36.42 0.33 21.72
CA ASP A 717 37.37 1.21 21.04
C ASP A 717 37.72 0.77 19.60
N ALA A 718 36.89 -0.06 18.97
CA ALA A 718 37.09 -0.61 17.62
C ALA A 718 36.27 0.08 16.52
#